data_AF-A0AAE2CER0-F1
#
_entry.id   AF-A0AAE2CER0-F1
#
_cell.length_a   1.000
_cell.length_b   1.000
_cell.length_c   1.000
_cell.angle_alpha   90.00
_cell.angle_beta   90.00
_cell.angle_gamma   90.00
#
_symmetry.space_group_name_H-M   'P 1'
#
loop_
_entity.id
_entity.type
_entity.pdbx_description
1 polymer ?
#
loop_
_entity_poly.entity_id
_entity_poly.type
_entity_poly.pdbx_seq_one_letter_code
_entity_poly.pdbx_strand_id
1 'polypeptide(L)'
;MYFNGHYHLFYQYNPKGAVWGNIVWAHSVSKDLINWKKVEPAIYPSEPFDKYGCWSGSATVLPGDKPVILYTGIVDDKQTQVQNYAVPANLSDPYLREWIKPDNNPLIVADNVVNKTAFRDPTTAWLGKDGEWRITIGGRSYDTGMSFLYKSKDFMKWTKVEHPLHSTQGTGNWECPDFFPVLVDGNHGLDTSATGPPVKVKYVFKVSLDVTRYEYYTIGTYNSEEDRYIPDKGMVDGWNGLRLDYGNFYASKSFFDPSKNRRVLWGWANESDTTDNDVEKGWAGIQLIPRTILLDPNGKQLLQWPVDELETLRGKKVELSNHKLGKGEKVEIKGITAAEADVEVTFSFNSLDKAEHFDPSWDRYDAQKICSQKGSTVKGGLGPFGLLTLASENLEEYTPVFFRVFKDHNKHLVLLCSDASRSTLRDGKSSMKDGKDAYRPSFAGFVDVDLKNKKLSLRSLADVDVTFSFNSLDKAEPFDPTWDKYDAQKICSQKGSTVKGGLGPFGLLTLASENLEEYTPVFFRVFKARHKHLVLMCSDASRSTLMDGKSWMKDGKDAYRPSFAGFVNVDLKDKKLSLRSLIDHSVVESFGARGKTVITSRVYPTLATYDNAHLYAFNNGTETVKIDTLKAWSMNAPKEMNH
;
A
#
# COMPACT_ATOMS: atom_id res chain seq x y z
N MET A 1 -8.10 -5.49 18.61
CA MET A 1 -7.32 -6.01 19.75
C MET A 1 -7.49 -7.52 19.85
N TYR A 2 -6.70 -8.21 20.67
CA TYR A 2 -6.94 -9.59 21.08
C TYR A 2 -7.21 -9.65 22.59
N PHE A 3 -8.21 -10.43 23.01
CA PHE A 3 -8.59 -10.62 24.40
C PHE A 3 -9.27 -11.99 24.58
N ASN A 4 -8.94 -12.72 25.66
CA ASN A 4 -9.60 -13.99 26.05
C ASN A 4 -9.98 -14.95 24.89
N GLY A 5 -9.01 -15.24 24.01
CA GLY A 5 -9.22 -16.17 22.88
C GLY A 5 -9.86 -15.57 21.63
N HIS A 6 -10.19 -14.28 21.61
CA HIS A 6 -10.94 -13.62 20.54
C HIS A 6 -10.23 -12.35 20.05
N TYR A 7 -10.32 -12.11 18.76
CA TYR A 7 -9.98 -10.83 18.15
C TYR A 7 -11.22 -9.95 18.11
N HIS A 8 -11.12 -8.71 18.60
CA HIS A 8 -12.19 -7.71 18.55
C HIS A 8 -11.80 -6.60 17.59
N LEU A 9 -12.63 -6.36 16.58
CA LEU A 9 -12.54 -5.28 15.62
C LEU A 9 -13.65 -4.27 15.92
N PHE A 10 -13.29 -2.99 16.04
CA PHE A 10 -14.23 -1.88 16.14
C PHE A 10 -13.98 -0.93 14.98
N TYR A 11 -15.04 -0.37 14.41
CA TYR A 11 -14.94 0.47 13.21
C TYR A 11 -16.00 1.57 13.20
N GLN A 12 -15.65 2.75 12.65
CA GLN A 12 -16.63 3.81 12.41
C GLN A 12 -17.71 3.31 11.43
N TYR A 13 -18.96 3.49 11.80
CA TYR A 13 -20.12 3.02 11.05
C TYR A 13 -21.28 4.02 11.15
N ASN A 14 -22.05 4.15 10.07
CA ASN A 14 -23.32 4.90 10.06
C ASN A 14 -24.50 3.90 10.06
N PRO A 15 -25.26 3.76 11.16
CA PRO A 15 -26.42 2.87 11.23
C PRO A 15 -27.62 3.28 10.36
N LYS A 16 -27.51 4.36 9.58
CA LYS A 16 -28.63 4.99 8.85
C LYS A 16 -28.35 5.25 7.35
N GLY A 17 -27.27 4.74 6.79
CA GLY A 17 -26.99 4.83 5.34
C GLY A 17 -25.51 4.72 4.98
N ALA A 18 -25.23 4.61 3.68
CA ALA A 18 -23.87 4.41 3.14
C ALA A 18 -22.93 5.61 3.29
N VAL A 19 -23.46 6.84 3.41
CA VAL A 19 -22.64 8.07 3.51
C VAL A 19 -22.19 8.36 4.94
N TRP A 20 -21.14 9.17 5.12
CA TRP A 20 -20.66 9.55 6.45
C TRP A 20 -21.71 10.33 7.27
N GLY A 21 -21.94 9.91 8.51
CA GLY A 21 -22.86 10.56 9.46
C GLY A 21 -23.28 9.61 10.59
N ASN A 22 -23.91 10.13 11.65
CA ASN A 22 -24.39 9.35 12.81
C ASN A 22 -23.34 8.37 13.41
N ILE A 23 -22.06 8.71 13.39
CA ILE A 23 -20.98 7.74 13.57
C ILE A 23 -20.99 7.08 14.95
N VAL A 24 -21.03 5.75 14.93
CA VAL A 24 -20.85 4.83 16.06
C VAL A 24 -19.65 3.92 15.82
N TRP A 25 -19.18 3.24 16.86
CA TRP A 25 -18.30 2.09 16.75
C TRP A 25 -19.16 0.83 16.60
N ALA A 26 -19.32 0.36 15.37
CA ALA A 26 -19.76 -1.02 15.14
C ALA A 26 -18.66 -1.99 15.59
N HIS A 27 -19.06 -3.20 15.97
CA HIS A 27 -18.19 -4.17 16.62
C HIS A 27 -18.38 -5.55 16.00
N SER A 28 -17.27 -6.26 15.82
CA SER A 28 -17.27 -7.66 15.39
C SER A 28 -16.16 -8.45 16.07
N VAL A 29 -16.38 -9.75 16.21
CA VAL A 29 -15.46 -10.66 16.91
C VAL A 29 -15.10 -11.86 16.03
N SER A 30 -13.86 -12.33 16.16
CA SER A 30 -13.30 -13.43 15.37
C SER A 30 -12.38 -14.30 16.23
N LYS A 31 -12.08 -15.51 15.77
CA LYS A 31 -11.04 -16.40 16.36
C LYS A 31 -9.81 -16.55 15.46
N ASP A 32 -9.86 -16.03 14.24
CA ASP A 32 -8.87 -16.27 13.19
C ASP A 32 -8.57 -15.01 12.33
N LEU A 33 -9.18 -13.86 12.65
CA LEU A 33 -9.13 -12.61 11.87
C LEU A 33 -9.80 -12.65 10.48
N ILE A 34 -10.47 -13.76 10.12
CA ILE A 34 -11.05 -13.97 8.77
C ILE A 34 -12.56 -14.20 8.84
N ASN A 35 -13.02 -15.05 9.74
CA ASN A 35 -14.44 -15.30 9.98
C ASN A 35 -14.91 -14.34 11.08
N TRP A 36 -15.87 -13.47 10.75
CA TRP A 36 -16.30 -12.36 11.60
C TRP A 36 -17.76 -12.46 11.99
N LYS A 37 -17.99 -12.51 13.30
CA LYS A 37 -19.30 -12.43 13.90
C LYS A 37 -19.65 -10.97 14.22
N LYS A 38 -20.70 -10.48 13.56
CA LYS A 38 -21.37 -9.21 13.89
C LYS A 38 -21.92 -9.26 15.32
N VAL A 39 -21.69 -8.22 16.09
CA VAL A 39 -22.33 -8.01 17.39
C VAL A 39 -22.88 -6.57 17.48
N GLU A 40 -23.52 -6.24 18.58
CA GLU A 40 -24.12 -4.93 18.83
C GLU A 40 -23.08 -3.79 18.78
N PRO A 41 -23.41 -2.58 18.30
CA PRO A 41 -22.48 -1.45 18.31
C PRO A 41 -22.03 -1.08 19.74
N ALA A 42 -20.73 -1.21 20.01
CA ALA A 42 -20.15 -1.13 21.34
C ALA A 42 -20.11 0.30 21.92
N ILE A 43 -19.88 1.31 21.09
CA ILE A 43 -19.78 2.72 21.52
C ILE A 43 -20.59 3.58 20.56
N TYR A 44 -21.61 4.27 21.08
CA TYR A 44 -22.49 5.15 20.32
C TYR A 44 -22.80 6.43 21.12
N PRO A 45 -23.19 7.54 20.46
CA PRO A 45 -23.57 8.77 21.14
C PRO A 45 -24.69 8.54 22.16
N SER A 46 -24.44 8.87 23.42
CA SER A 46 -25.48 8.91 24.46
C SER A 46 -25.25 10.02 25.49
N GLU A 47 -23.99 10.40 25.73
CA GLU A 47 -23.64 11.31 26.81
C GLU A 47 -23.22 12.69 26.27
N PRO A 48 -23.23 13.76 27.09
CA PRO A 48 -22.82 15.09 26.65
C PRO A 48 -21.40 15.15 26.04
N PHE A 49 -20.52 14.22 26.43
CA PHE A 49 -19.14 14.12 25.94
C PHE A 49 -18.98 13.38 24.59
N ASP A 50 -20.03 12.77 24.04
CA ASP A 50 -20.01 12.13 22.71
C ASP A 50 -21.30 12.29 21.87
N LYS A 51 -22.23 13.12 22.34
CA LYS A 51 -23.57 13.39 21.79
C LYS A 51 -23.64 13.59 20.26
N TYR A 52 -22.61 14.16 19.63
CA TYR A 52 -22.59 14.46 18.19
C TYR A 52 -21.77 13.45 17.37
N GLY A 53 -21.13 12.45 18.00
CA GLY A 53 -20.40 11.39 17.32
C GLY A 53 -19.35 10.69 18.19
N CYS A 54 -19.17 9.38 17.99
CA CYS A 54 -18.10 8.58 18.56
C CYS A 54 -17.04 8.29 17.48
N TRP A 55 -16.02 9.14 17.40
CA TRP A 55 -14.94 9.05 16.42
C TRP A 55 -13.82 8.10 16.86
N SER A 56 -12.75 7.98 16.06
CA SER A 56 -11.72 6.94 16.20
C SER A 56 -10.93 7.00 17.52
N GLY A 57 -10.18 5.93 17.76
CA GLY A 57 -9.49 5.67 19.01
C GLY A 57 -8.74 4.35 18.99
N SER A 58 -8.36 3.85 20.16
CA SER A 58 -7.58 2.61 20.31
C SER A 58 -7.93 1.86 21.60
N ALA A 59 -7.67 0.56 21.63
CA ALA A 59 -7.84 -0.27 22.83
C ALA A 59 -6.49 -0.63 23.45
N THR A 60 -6.38 -0.50 24.77
CA THR A 60 -5.22 -0.90 25.58
C THR A 60 -5.65 -1.99 26.56
N VAL A 61 -4.91 -3.09 26.68
CA VAL A 61 -5.13 -4.09 27.74
C VAL A 61 -4.23 -3.75 28.92
N LEU A 62 -4.83 -3.30 30.02
CA LEU A 62 -4.13 -2.96 31.26
C LEU A 62 -3.82 -4.23 32.08
N PRO A 63 -2.78 -4.20 32.94
CA PRO A 63 -2.41 -5.32 33.81
C PRO A 63 -3.57 -5.91 34.61
N GLY A 64 -3.64 -7.24 34.66
CA GLY A 64 -4.77 -7.98 35.20
C GLY A 64 -5.96 -8.05 34.24
N ASP A 65 -5.67 -8.16 32.94
CA ASP A 65 -6.63 -8.47 31.86
C ASP A 65 -7.83 -7.51 31.77
N LYS A 66 -7.54 -6.21 31.79
CA LYS A 66 -8.53 -5.12 31.75
C LYS A 66 -8.42 -4.32 30.45
N PRO A 67 -9.15 -4.69 29.38
CA PRO A 67 -9.21 -3.89 28.17
C PRO A 67 -9.96 -2.57 28.42
N VAL A 68 -9.39 -1.47 27.97
CA VAL A 68 -9.95 -0.12 28.01
C VAL A 68 -9.85 0.48 26.61
N ILE A 69 -10.93 1.06 26.11
CA ILE A 69 -10.92 1.86 24.88
C ILE A 69 -10.73 3.33 25.26
N LEU A 70 -9.83 4.02 24.56
CA LEU A 70 -9.77 5.47 24.50
C LEU A 70 -10.27 5.89 23.11
N TYR A 71 -11.17 6.87 23.03
CA TYR A 71 -11.78 7.33 21.78
C TYR A 71 -12.11 8.82 21.81
N THR A 72 -12.24 9.43 20.63
CA THR A 72 -12.66 10.83 20.52
C THR A 72 -14.18 10.95 20.49
N GLY A 73 -14.77 11.72 21.40
CA GLY A 73 -16.18 12.12 21.33
C GLY A 73 -16.34 13.55 20.80
N ILE A 74 -17.50 13.82 20.19
CA ILE A 74 -17.87 15.16 19.70
C ILE A 74 -19.00 15.73 20.56
N VAL A 75 -18.77 16.92 21.13
CA VAL A 75 -19.65 17.52 22.16
C VAL A 75 -20.57 18.63 21.64
N ASP A 76 -20.25 19.26 20.51
CA ASP A 76 -21.03 20.35 19.91
C ASP A 76 -21.09 20.30 18.38
N ASP A 77 -21.99 21.10 17.82
CA ASP A 77 -22.18 21.31 16.37
C ASP A 77 -20.93 21.87 15.67
N LYS A 78 -20.03 22.51 16.42
CA LYS A 78 -18.73 23.05 15.99
C LYS A 78 -17.63 21.99 15.95
N GLN A 79 -17.97 20.71 16.12
CA GLN A 79 -17.05 19.56 16.10
C GLN A 79 -15.91 19.65 17.13
N THR A 80 -16.22 20.16 18.33
CA THR A 80 -15.30 20.13 19.47
C THR A 80 -15.01 18.68 19.87
N GLN A 81 -13.74 18.31 19.75
CA GLN A 81 -13.22 16.97 20.02
C GLN A 81 -12.67 16.89 21.45
N VAL A 82 -13.06 15.84 22.17
CA VAL A 82 -12.59 15.50 23.52
C VAL A 82 -12.24 14.02 23.58
N GLN A 83 -11.30 13.61 24.45
CA GLN A 83 -10.94 12.20 24.59
C GLN A 83 -11.65 11.58 25.79
N ASN A 84 -12.34 10.49 25.49
CA ASN A 84 -13.15 9.71 26.41
C ASN A 84 -12.55 8.31 26.60
N TYR A 85 -12.99 7.61 27.64
CA TYR A 85 -12.72 6.19 27.84
C TYR A 85 -14.00 5.37 28.02
N ALA A 86 -13.92 4.10 27.62
CA ALA A 86 -14.94 3.09 27.84
C ALA A 86 -14.31 1.78 28.33
N VAL A 87 -15.06 1.03 29.14
CA VAL A 87 -14.65 -0.28 29.71
C VAL A 87 -15.77 -1.30 29.53
N PRO A 88 -15.50 -2.61 29.35
CA PRO A 88 -16.57 -3.59 29.22
C PRO A 88 -17.42 -3.69 30.49
N ALA A 89 -18.73 -3.80 30.34
CA ALA A 89 -19.65 -4.04 31.46
C ALA A 89 -19.44 -5.44 32.08
N ASN A 90 -18.99 -6.41 31.28
CA ASN A 90 -18.81 -7.79 31.70
C ASN A 90 -17.57 -8.43 31.05
N LEU A 91 -16.48 -8.57 31.81
CA LEU A 91 -15.24 -9.25 31.37
C LEU A 91 -15.40 -10.77 31.20
N SER A 92 -16.52 -11.36 31.65
CA SER A 92 -16.85 -12.77 31.42
C SER A 92 -17.64 -12.99 30.13
N ASP A 93 -18.08 -11.93 29.43
CA ASP A 93 -18.60 -12.05 28.07
C ASP A 93 -17.41 -12.19 27.10
N PRO A 94 -17.19 -13.35 26.45
CA PRO A 94 -16.05 -13.54 25.56
C PRO A 94 -16.07 -12.62 24.33
N TYR A 95 -17.21 -12.00 24.04
CA TYR A 95 -17.36 -11.06 22.94
C TYR A 95 -17.23 -9.59 23.35
N LEU A 96 -17.29 -9.27 24.65
CA LEU A 96 -17.27 -7.91 25.20
C LEU A 96 -18.28 -6.97 24.52
N ARG A 97 -19.55 -7.34 24.47
CA ARG A 97 -20.59 -6.58 23.72
C ARG A 97 -20.95 -5.23 24.34
N GLU A 98 -21.17 -5.22 25.66
CA GLU A 98 -21.60 -4.03 26.39
C GLU A 98 -20.39 -3.26 26.94
N TRP A 99 -20.34 -1.94 26.68
CA TRP A 99 -19.29 -1.04 27.18
C TRP A 99 -19.90 0.11 27.98
N ILE A 100 -19.40 0.31 29.19
CA ILE A 100 -19.72 1.42 30.07
C ILE A 100 -18.82 2.61 29.71
N LYS A 101 -19.41 3.79 29.57
CA LYS A 101 -18.74 5.08 29.37
C LYS A 101 -18.89 5.90 30.66
N PRO A 102 -17.91 5.91 31.59
CA PRO A 102 -18.16 6.41 32.94
C PRO A 102 -18.29 7.95 33.03
N ASP A 103 -19.02 8.42 34.03
CA ASP A 103 -19.43 9.82 34.23
C ASP A 103 -18.26 10.82 34.38
N ASN A 104 -17.04 10.35 34.65
CA ASN A 104 -15.84 11.19 34.73
C ASN A 104 -15.20 11.49 33.36
N ASN A 105 -15.90 11.21 32.26
CA ASN A 105 -15.57 11.64 30.91
C ASN A 105 -15.96 13.12 30.67
N PRO A 106 -15.24 13.85 29.80
CA PRO A 106 -14.02 13.45 29.10
C PRO A 106 -12.79 13.44 30.01
N LEU A 107 -11.88 12.48 29.80
CA LEU A 107 -10.60 12.44 30.50
C LEU A 107 -9.65 13.56 30.05
N ILE A 108 -9.75 13.97 28.78
CA ILE A 108 -8.87 14.99 28.19
C ILE A 108 -9.67 15.94 27.29
N VAL A 109 -9.55 17.23 27.57
CA VAL A 109 -10.08 18.32 26.75
C VAL A 109 -8.91 19.13 26.19
N ALA A 110 -9.04 19.66 24.97
CA ALA A 110 -8.06 20.57 24.40
C ALA A 110 -7.88 21.82 25.31
N ASP A 111 -6.64 22.17 25.63
CA ASP A 111 -6.31 23.40 26.35
C ASP A 111 -6.27 24.62 25.42
N ASN A 112 -6.06 25.81 25.98
CA ASN A 112 -6.10 27.09 25.26
C ASN A 112 -5.07 27.22 24.11
N VAL A 113 -4.13 26.26 23.95
CA VAL A 113 -3.14 26.25 22.86
C VAL A 113 -3.30 25.05 21.90
N VAL A 114 -4.24 24.14 22.16
CA VAL A 114 -4.60 23.03 21.27
C VAL A 114 -5.86 23.39 20.50
N ASN A 115 -5.84 23.21 19.18
CA ASN A 115 -7.04 23.45 18.38
C ASN A 115 -8.09 22.34 18.64
N LYS A 116 -9.18 22.69 19.33
CA LYS A 116 -10.25 21.77 19.73
C LYS A 116 -11.04 21.11 18.59
N THR A 117 -10.86 21.52 17.33
CA THR A 117 -11.42 20.82 16.14
C THR A 117 -10.39 19.99 15.37
N ALA A 118 -9.19 19.89 15.93
CA ALA A 118 -8.01 19.22 15.37
C ALA A 118 -7.23 18.54 16.51
N PHE A 119 -7.93 17.66 17.24
CA PHE A 119 -7.44 17.00 18.45
C PHE A 119 -8.15 15.66 18.64
N ARG A 120 -7.69 14.58 17.99
CA ARG A 120 -8.43 13.31 17.88
C ARG A 120 -7.57 12.06 17.76
N ASP A 121 -8.24 10.92 17.83
CA ASP A 121 -7.74 9.57 17.53
C ASP A 121 -6.61 9.10 18.49
N PRO A 122 -6.86 9.01 19.81
CA PRO A 122 -5.86 8.59 20.79
C PRO A 122 -5.25 7.21 20.46
N THR A 123 -3.93 7.07 20.65
CA THR A 123 -3.21 5.80 20.41
C THR A 123 -3.53 4.73 21.46
N THR A 124 -3.15 3.49 21.15
CA THR A 124 -2.87 2.47 22.17
C THR A 124 -1.84 3.04 23.14
N ALA A 125 -2.01 2.82 24.44
CA ALA A 125 -1.07 3.33 25.42
C ALA A 125 0.16 2.42 25.56
N TRP A 126 1.27 2.99 26.04
CA TRP A 126 2.45 2.24 26.44
C TRP A 126 2.89 2.61 27.86
N LEU A 127 3.32 1.63 28.64
CA LEU A 127 3.83 1.82 29.99
C LEU A 127 5.34 2.09 29.94
N GLY A 128 5.78 3.21 30.50
CA GLY A 128 7.20 3.57 30.58
C GLY A 128 7.94 2.93 31.76
N LYS A 129 9.28 3.00 31.73
CA LYS A 129 10.17 2.44 32.77
C LYS A 129 10.06 3.16 34.12
N ASP A 130 9.48 4.35 34.14
CA ASP A 130 9.12 5.15 35.32
C ASP A 130 7.78 4.73 35.96
N GLY A 131 7.06 3.79 35.36
CA GLY A 131 5.73 3.36 35.80
C GLY A 131 4.57 4.25 35.35
N GLU A 132 4.80 5.21 34.43
CA GLU A 132 3.73 6.06 33.89
C GLU A 132 3.31 5.60 32.48
N TRP A 133 2.00 5.53 32.25
CA TRP A 133 1.43 5.36 30.92
C TRP A 133 1.65 6.60 30.07
N ARG A 134 1.86 6.40 28.77
CA ARG A 134 1.76 7.43 27.72
C ARG A 134 0.65 7.10 26.76
N ILE A 135 0.01 8.13 26.22
CA ILE A 135 -0.71 8.10 24.93
C ILE A 135 -0.32 9.32 24.11
N THR A 136 -0.52 9.25 22.81
CA THR A 136 -0.49 10.44 21.96
C THR A 136 -1.78 10.60 21.17
N ILE A 137 -2.11 11.85 20.83
CA ILE A 137 -3.36 12.27 20.17
C ILE A 137 -2.99 13.12 18.95
N GLY A 138 -3.62 12.83 17.81
CA GLY A 138 -3.36 13.51 16.54
C GLY A 138 -3.98 14.91 16.50
N GLY A 139 -3.31 15.83 15.82
CA GLY A 139 -3.84 17.17 15.61
C GLY A 139 -2.91 18.09 14.82
N ARG A 140 -3.07 19.40 15.03
CA ARG A 140 -2.14 20.42 14.50
C ARG A 140 -2.09 21.70 15.34
N SER A 141 -0.98 22.42 15.19
CA SER A 141 -0.84 23.84 15.50
C SER A 141 -0.59 24.59 14.20
N TYR A 142 -1.49 25.50 13.81
CA TYR A 142 -1.48 26.18 12.50
C TYR A 142 -1.37 25.23 11.28
N ASP A 143 -0.20 25.12 10.66
CA ASP A 143 0.17 24.27 9.52
C ASP A 143 0.94 23.00 9.93
N THR A 144 1.36 22.94 11.19
CA THR A 144 2.28 21.97 11.76
C THR A 144 1.49 20.82 12.38
N GLY A 145 1.69 19.62 11.85
CA GLY A 145 1.08 18.41 12.40
C GLY A 145 1.70 18.05 13.75
N MET A 146 0.85 17.63 14.68
CA MET A 146 1.20 17.45 16.09
C MET A 146 0.80 16.05 16.58
N SER A 147 1.69 15.43 17.34
CA SER A 147 1.40 14.24 18.15
C SER A 147 1.44 14.65 19.63
N PHE A 148 0.30 15.08 20.17
CA PHE A 148 0.20 15.62 21.53
C PHE A 148 0.32 14.52 22.57
N LEU A 149 1.41 14.53 23.33
CA LEU A 149 1.76 13.50 24.32
C LEU A 149 1.13 13.80 25.69
N TYR A 150 0.57 12.77 26.32
CA TYR A 150 0.01 12.82 27.67
C TYR A 150 0.54 11.66 28.52
N LYS A 151 0.79 11.91 29.81
CA LYS A 151 1.21 10.90 30.80
C LYS A 151 0.13 10.66 31.87
N SER A 152 0.04 9.44 32.40
CA SER A 152 -0.83 9.10 33.54
C SER A 152 -0.25 7.98 34.41
N LYS A 153 -0.49 8.03 35.73
CA LYS A 153 -0.14 6.94 36.67
C LYS A 153 -1.26 5.91 36.86
N ASP A 154 -2.50 6.32 36.64
CA ASP A 154 -3.72 5.59 37.01
C ASP A 154 -4.65 5.30 35.82
N PHE A 155 -4.25 5.72 34.61
CA PHE A 155 -5.03 5.69 33.37
C PHE A 155 -6.27 6.63 33.36
N MET A 156 -6.50 7.37 34.43
CA MET A 156 -7.65 8.26 34.63
C MET A 156 -7.25 9.73 34.52
N LYS A 157 -6.25 10.14 35.30
CA LYS A 157 -5.74 11.51 35.30
C LYS A 157 -4.58 11.62 34.33
N TRP A 158 -4.84 12.26 33.19
CA TRP A 158 -3.86 12.50 32.14
C TRP A 158 -3.31 13.92 32.23
N THR A 159 -1.98 14.04 32.25
CA THR A 159 -1.27 15.32 32.25
C THR A 159 -0.63 15.50 30.88
N LYS A 160 -0.95 16.61 30.20
CA LYS A 160 -0.32 17.01 28.94
C LYS A 160 1.17 17.25 29.18
N VAL A 161 2.04 16.66 28.36
CA VAL A 161 3.45 17.03 28.34
C VAL A 161 3.59 18.34 27.58
N GLU A 162 4.43 19.26 28.06
CA GLU A 162 4.63 20.59 27.45
C GLU A 162 4.90 20.52 25.93
N HIS A 163 5.55 19.44 25.50
CA HIS A 163 6.01 19.19 24.15
C HIS A 163 5.36 17.93 23.54
N PRO A 164 5.15 17.89 22.21
CA PRO A 164 4.64 16.71 21.53
C PRO A 164 5.64 15.54 21.54
N LEU A 165 5.17 14.32 21.30
CA LEU A 165 6.03 13.16 21.05
C LEU A 165 6.87 13.38 19.78
N HIS A 166 6.20 13.89 18.73
CA HIS A 166 6.76 14.31 17.45
C HIS A 166 5.86 15.36 16.79
N SER A 167 6.40 16.15 15.86
CA SER A 167 5.67 17.19 15.11
C SER A 167 6.41 17.56 13.82
N THR A 168 5.70 18.01 12.78
CA THR A 168 6.34 18.44 11.51
C THR A 168 5.57 19.56 10.82
N GLN A 169 6.27 20.63 10.45
CA GLN A 169 5.69 21.78 9.76
C GLN A 169 5.20 21.43 8.35
N GLY A 170 4.11 22.07 7.90
CA GLY A 170 3.59 21.94 6.54
C GLY A 170 2.88 20.62 6.23
N THR A 171 2.69 19.75 7.23
CA THR A 171 2.00 18.45 7.06
C THR A 171 0.50 18.50 7.34
N GLY A 172 -0.03 19.65 7.79
CA GLY A 172 -1.46 19.81 8.07
C GLY A 172 -1.91 19.07 9.33
N ASN A 173 -3.14 18.55 9.34
CA ASN A 173 -3.65 17.81 10.49
C ASN A 173 -3.19 16.35 10.49
N TRP A 174 -2.68 15.88 11.62
CA TRP A 174 -2.38 14.46 11.85
C TRP A 174 -3.62 13.76 12.40
N GLU A 175 -4.06 12.72 11.70
CA GLU A 175 -5.16 11.83 12.07
C GLU A 175 -4.62 10.43 12.35
N CYS A 176 -5.38 9.63 13.10
CA CYS A 176 -5.12 8.22 13.39
C CYS A 176 -3.63 7.88 13.59
N PRO A 177 -2.94 8.51 14.57
CA PRO A 177 -1.59 8.16 14.92
C PRO A 177 -1.51 6.70 15.40
N ASP A 178 -0.31 6.13 15.26
CA ASP A 178 0.09 4.89 15.90
C ASP A 178 1.58 4.96 16.26
N PHE A 179 1.96 4.39 17.39
CA PHE A 179 3.33 4.43 17.91
C PHE A 179 3.66 3.12 18.60
N PHE A 180 4.66 2.41 18.10
CA PHE A 180 4.98 1.07 18.60
C PHE A 180 6.44 0.65 18.37
N PRO A 181 6.99 -0.22 19.23
CA PRO A 181 8.29 -0.84 19.02
C PRO A 181 8.22 -1.95 17.96
N VAL A 182 9.32 -2.10 17.22
CA VAL A 182 9.60 -3.22 16.33
C VAL A 182 10.99 -3.80 16.64
N LEU A 183 11.09 -5.12 16.51
CA LEU A 183 12.31 -5.86 16.82
C LEU A 183 13.38 -5.67 15.74
N VAL A 184 14.60 -5.32 16.16
CA VAL A 184 15.78 -5.35 15.29
C VAL A 184 16.33 -6.78 15.27
N ASP A 185 16.70 -7.27 14.08
CA ASP A 185 17.24 -8.62 13.86
C ASP A 185 16.27 -9.78 14.21
N GLY A 186 14.94 -9.59 14.09
CA GLY A 186 13.95 -10.63 14.44
C GLY A 186 12.66 -10.66 13.60
N ASN A 187 11.85 -11.68 13.84
CA ASN A 187 10.72 -12.10 12.99
C ASN A 187 9.35 -12.12 13.70
N HIS A 188 9.23 -11.46 14.85
CA HIS A 188 8.03 -11.42 15.67
C HIS A 188 7.70 -9.98 16.10
N GLY A 189 6.43 -9.73 16.42
CA GLY A 189 5.95 -8.45 16.91
C GLY A 189 6.28 -8.25 18.39
N LEU A 190 6.16 -7.00 18.84
CA LEU A 190 6.37 -6.61 20.23
C LEU A 190 5.12 -5.92 20.80
N ASP A 191 4.90 -6.12 22.11
CA ASP A 191 3.95 -5.32 22.88
C ASP A 191 4.30 -3.82 22.78
N THR A 192 3.30 -2.96 22.86
CA THR A 192 3.47 -1.51 22.71
C THR A 192 4.35 -0.90 23.82
N SER A 193 4.43 -1.54 25.00
CA SER A 193 5.30 -1.16 26.13
C SER A 193 6.70 -1.79 26.09
N ALA A 194 7.04 -2.56 25.06
CA ALA A 194 8.36 -3.18 24.96
C ALA A 194 9.47 -2.13 24.80
N THR A 195 10.56 -2.31 25.57
CA THR A 195 11.75 -1.46 25.55
C THR A 195 13.01 -2.34 25.61
N GLY A 196 14.15 -1.80 25.16
CA GLY A 196 15.46 -2.47 25.26
C GLY A 196 16.37 -1.86 26.34
N PRO A 197 17.58 -2.42 26.56
CA PRO A 197 18.01 -3.80 26.29
C PRO A 197 17.38 -4.80 27.31
N PRO A 198 17.54 -6.14 27.20
CA PRO A 198 18.43 -6.92 26.32
C PRO A 198 18.02 -6.94 24.84
N VAL A 199 16.75 -6.69 24.54
CA VAL A 199 16.22 -6.68 23.18
C VAL A 199 16.63 -5.40 22.46
N LYS A 200 17.11 -5.49 21.21
CA LYS A 200 17.31 -4.31 20.36
C LYS A 200 15.98 -3.92 19.73
N VAL A 201 15.52 -2.69 19.95
CA VAL A 201 14.26 -2.19 19.39
C VAL A 201 14.46 -0.91 18.59
N LYS A 202 13.63 -0.74 17.56
CA LYS A 202 13.34 0.54 16.91
C LYS A 202 11.88 0.90 17.18
N TYR A 203 11.52 2.17 17.02
CA TYR A 203 10.14 2.62 17.13
C TYR A 203 9.63 3.07 15.78
N VAL A 204 8.40 2.70 15.46
CA VAL A 204 7.63 3.22 14.34
C VAL A 204 6.73 4.32 14.86
N PHE A 205 6.74 5.46 14.18
CA PHE A 205 5.73 6.50 14.34
C PHE A 205 4.96 6.62 13.02
N LYS A 206 3.63 6.47 13.08
CA LYS A 206 2.73 6.49 11.92
C LYS A 206 1.65 7.55 12.12
N VAL A 207 1.27 8.24 11.04
CA VAL A 207 0.13 9.19 10.98
C VAL A 207 -0.61 9.09 9.65
N SER A 208 -1.91 9.32 9.68
CA SER A 208 -2.72 9.61 8.49
C SER A 208 -2.77 11.13 8.28
N LEU A 209 -2.50 11.62 7.06
CA LEU A 209 -2.47 13.06 6.78
C LEU A 209 -3.75 13.52 6.08
N ASP A 210 -4.53 14.30 6.82
CA ASP A 210 -5.81 14.92 6.42
C ASP A 210 -5.70 15.62 5.05
N VAL A 211 -4.60 16.35 4.84
CA VAL A 211 -4.33 17.15 3.63
C VAL A 211 -3.91 16.32 2.40
N THR A 212 -3.64 15.02 2.56
CA THR A 212 -3.20 14.15 1.44
C THR A 212 -4.10 12.96 1.18
N ARG A 213 -4.95 12.57 2.16
CA ARG A 213 -5.70 11.29 2.19
C ARG A 213 -4.84 10.04 2.00
N TYR A 214 -3.54 10.16 2.30
CA TYR A 214 -2.60 9.06 2.46
C TYR A 214 -2.02 9.06 3.87
N GLU A 215 -1.36 7.97 4.22
CA GLU A 215 -0.75 7.79 5.52
C GLU A 215 0.71 7.31 5.43
N TYR A 216 1.49 7.76 6.40
CA TYR A 216 2.95 7.74 6.36
C TYR A 216 3.50 7.25 7.69
N TYR A 217 4.69 6.67 7.65
CA TYR A 217 5.44 6.34 8.85
C TYR A 217 6.92 6.68 8.71
N THR A 218 7.54 6.90 9.86
CA THR A 218 8.99 6.93 10.00
C THR A 218 9.43 5.85 11.00
N ILE A 219 10.70 5.44 10.90
CA ILE A 219 11.35 4.54 11.86
C ILE A 219 12.44 5.33 12.58
N GLY A 220 12.59 5.13 13.88
CA GLY A 220 13.53 5.89 14.68
C GLY A 220 13.76 5.30 16.08
N THR A 221 14.19 6.17 16.99
CA THR A 221 14.43 5.85 18.40
C THR A 221 13.50 6.65 19.30
N TYR A 222 13.08 6.05 20.40
CA TYR A 222 12.34 6.70 21.48
C TYR A 222 13.30 6.97 22.65
N ASN A 223 13.51 8.24 22.99
CA ASN A 223 14.13 8.59 24.26
C ASN A 223 13.04 8.60 25.33
N SER A 224 13.05 7.60 26.21
CA SER A 224 12.09 7.46 27.31
C SER A 224 12.35 8.41 28.50
N GLU A 225 13.50 9.09 28.55
CA GLU A 225 13.82 10.07 29.58
C GLU A 225 13.34 11.48 29.19
N GLU A 226 13.49 11.85 27.91
CA GLU A 226 12.98 13.10 27.33
C GLU A 226 11.54 12.99 26.79
N ASP A 227 10.96 11.79 26.82
CA ASP A 227 9.65 11.46 26.22
C ASP A 227 9.54 11.91 24.74
N ARG A 228 10.61 11.65 23.97
CA ARG A 228 10.84 12.11 22.59
C ARG A 228 10.93 10.95 21.60
N TYR A 229 10.20 11.04 20.50
CA TYR A 229 10.54 10.26 19.30
C TYR A 229 11.52 11.03 18.41
N ILE A 230 12.51 10.32 17.86
CA ILE A 230 13.55 10.87 16.99
C ILE A 230 13.64 9.97 15.74
N PRO A 231 13.17 10.41 14.56
CA PRO A 231 13.30 9.66 13.31
C PRO A 231 14.76 9.35 12.94
N ASP A 232 15.02 8.20 12.33
CA ASP A 232 16.34 7.86 11.81
C ASP A 232 16.74 8.78 10.64
N LYS A 233 18.05 9.03 10.51
CA LYS A 233 18.60 9.96 9.51
C LYS A 233 18.17 9.58 8.09
N GLY A 234 17.37 10.45 7.47
CA GLY A 234 16.87 10.29 6.09
C GLY A 234 15.43 9.79 5.99
N MET A 235 14.78 9.51 7.13
CA MET A 235 13.32 9.46 7.21
C MET A 235 12.72 10.84 6.95
N VAL A 236 11.49 10.87 6.43
CA VAL A 236 10.74 12.09 6.13
C VAL A 236 9.30 11.89 6.58
N ASP A 237 8.80 12.78 7.44
CA ASP A 237 7.39 12.84 7.80
C ASP A 237 6.63 13.66 6.76
N GLY A 238 5.58 13.10 6.15
CA GLY A 238 4.79 13.74 5.10
C GLY A 238 5.04 13.22 3.68
N TRP A 239 4.66 14.00 2.65
CA TRP A 239 4.41 13.54 1.26
C TRP A 239 5.48 12.63 0.66
N ASN A 240 6.76 12.89 0.95
CA ASN A 240 7.93 12.19 0.41
C ASN A 240 8.42 11.00 1.28
N GLY A 241 7.68 10.69 2.35
CA GLY A 241 7.97 9.65 3.33
C GLY A 241 7.59 8.23 2.89
N LEU A 242 7.83 7.27 3.79
CA LEU A 242 7.38 5.90 3.61
C LEU A 242 5.88 5.81 3.90
N ARG A 243 5.15 5.01 3.12
CA ARG A 243 3.74 4.70 3.36
C ARG A 243 3.58 3.22 3.71
N LEU A 244 2.59 2.88 4.54
CA LEU A 244 2.22 1.48 4.74
C LEU A 244 1.65 0.89 3.44
N ASP A 245 0.88 1.69 2.71
CA ASP A 245 0.33 1.33 1.41
C ASP A 245 0.35 2.56 0.49
N TYR A 246 0.59 2.34 -0.80
CA TYR A 246 0.72 3.39 -1.81
C TYR A 246 -0.54 3.58 -2.65
N GLY A 247 -1.64 2.90 -2.27
CA GLY A 247 -2.95 2.94 -2.93
C GLY A 247 -4.07 3.53 -2.07
N ASN A 248 -5.28 3.00 -2.21
CA ASN A 248 -6.44 3.36 -1.39
C ASN A 248 -6.33 2.70 0.00
N PHE A 249 -5.80 3.43 0.97
CA PHE A 249 -5.52 2.94 2.32
C PHE A 249 -5.44 4.12 3.30
N TYR A 250 -6.27 4.11 4.35
CA TYR A 250 -6.33 5.21 5.32
C TYR A 250 -6.74 4.74 6.73
N ALA A 251 -6.63 5.67 7.69
CA ALA A 251 -7.01 5.51 9.09
C ALA A 251 -6.43 4.24 9.79
N SER A 252 -5.31 3.71 9.31
CA SER A 252 -4.80 2.41 9.73
C SER A 252 -4.37 2.40 11.20
N LYS A 253 -4.45 1.22 11.83
CA LYS A 253 -4.12 1.05 13.25
C LYS A 253 -3.64 -0.36 13.53
N SER A 254 -2.54 -0.48 14.27
CA SER A 254 -1.99 -1.77 14.67
C SER A 254 -2.39 -2.17 16.10
N PHE A 255 -2.34 -3.46 16.38
CA PHE A 255 -2.35 -4.01 17.74
C PHE A 255 -1.35 -5.15 17.86
N PHE A 256 -0.89 -5.42 19.08
CA PHE A 256 -0.10 -6.61 19.38
C PHE A 256 -1.03 -7.80 19.63
N ASP A 257 -0.78 -8.90 18.93
CA ASP A 257 -1.39 -10.21 19.12
C ASP A 257 -0.43 -11.07 19.96
N PRO A 258 -0.67 -11.21 21.28
CA PRO A 258 0.18 -12.00 22.17
C PRO A 258 0.01 -13.50 21.96
N SER A 259 -1.07 -13.96 21.31
CA SER A 259 -1.31 -15.39 21.08
C SER A 259 -0.35 -15.99 20.04
N LYS A 260 0.09 -15.15 19.09
CA LYS A 260 1.05 -15.51 18.04
C LYS A 260 2.32 -14.64 18.03
N ASN A 261 2.49 -13.78 19.05
CA ASN A 261 3.59 -12.82 19.16
C ASN A 261 3.82 -12.01 17.88
N ARG A 262 2.77 -11.40 17.32
CA ARG A 262 2.84 -10.64 16.06
C ARG A 262 2.15 -9.29 16.20
N ARG A 263 2.58 -8.29 15.41
CA ARG A 263 1.85 -7.02 15.32
C ARG A 263 0.96 -7.10 14.07
N VAL A 264 -0.34 -6.88 14.25
CA VAL A 264 -1.35 -6.96 13.20
C VAL A 264 -1.88 -5.56 12.92
N LEU A 265 -1.94 -5.20 11.64
CA LEU A 265 -2.40 -3.93 11.10
C LEU A 265 -3.79 -4.11 10.46
N TRP A 266 -4.69 -3.18 10.78
CA TRP A 266 -5.92 -2.92 10.05
C TRP A 266 -5.79 -1.64 9.22
N GLY A 267 -6.46 -1.58 8.07
CA GLY A 267 -6.55 -0.39 7.23
C GLY A 267 -7.91 -0.31 6.55
N TRP A 268 -8.47 0.89 6.48
CA TRP A 268 -9.71 1.18 5.78
C TRP A 268 -9.40 1.57 4.33
N ALA A 269 -10.11 0.97 3.37
CA ALA A 269 -10.24 1.51 2.03
C ALA A 269 -11.64 2.13 1.88
N ASN A 270 -11.70 3.39 1.48
CA ASN A 270 -12.98 4.00 1.10
C ASN A 270 -13.40 3.54 -0.30
N GLU A 271 -14.58 3.97 -0.76
CA GLU A 271 -15.04 3.67 -2.11
C GLU A 271 -14.28 4.48 -3.18
N SER A 272 -14.47 4.16 -4.46
CA SER A 272 -13.85 4.90 -5.58
C SER A 272 -14.75 4.99 -6.83
N ASP A 273 -15.98 4.50 -6.73
CA ASP A 273 -17.13 4.94 -7.52
C ASP A 273 -17.73 6.23 -6.91
N THR A 274 -19.04 6.46 -7.04
CA THR A 274 -19.68 7.75 -6.68
C THR A 274 -20.56 7.64 -5.43
N THR A 275 -20.82 8.77 -4.76
CA THR A 275 -21.78 8.82 -3.63
C THR A 275 -23.20 8.41 -4.03
N ASP A 276 -23.59 8.61 -5.30
CA ASP A 276 -24.87 8.12 -5.82
C ASP A 276 -24.87 6.58 -5.85
N ASN A 277 -23.78 5.96 -6.35
CA ASN A 277 -23.60 4.51 -6.33
C ASN A 277 -23.53 3.95 -4.89
N ASP A 278 -22.88 4.64 -3.96
CA ASP A 278 -22.82 4.24 -2.54
C ASP A 278 -24.23 4.12 -1.93
N VAL A 279 -25.10 5.09 -2.24
CA VAL A 279 -26.49 5.10 -1.79
C VAL A 279 -27.32 4.03 -2.51
N GLU A 280 -27.08 3.78 -3.80
CA GLU A 280 -27.78 2.74 -4.57
C GLU A 280 -27.39 1.31 -4.13
N LYS A 281 -26.10 1.04 -3.94
CA LYS A 281 -25.59 -0.26 -3.45
C LYS A 281 -25.83 -0.47 -1.94
N GLY A 282 -26.12 0.60 -1.20
CA GLY A 282 -26.57 0.58 0.19
C GLY A 282 -25.47 0.49 1.24
N TRP A 283 -24.19 0.45 0.84
CA TRP A 283 -23.02 0.36 1.71
C TRP A 283 -21.82 1.11 1.11
N ALA A 284 -20.85 1.50 1.94
CA ALA A 284 -19.60 2.08 1.50
C ALA A 284 -18.47 1.86 2.53
N GLY A 285 -17.26 1.62 2.05
CA GLY A 285 -16.04 1.41 2.83
C GLY A 285 -15.85 -0.04 3.25
N ILE A 286 -14.61 -0.53 3.08
CA ILE A 286 -14.21 -1.89 3.50
C ILE A 286 -13.01 -1.84 4.45
N GLN A 287 -12.94 -2.82 5.35
CA GLN A 287 -11.68 -3.14 6.03
C GLN A 287 -10.90 -4.12 5.15
N LEU A 288 -9.60 -3.88 5.04
CA LEU A 288 -8.68 -4.70 4.25
C LEU A 288 -8.20 -5.90 5.07
N ILE A 289 -7.71 -6.94 4.40
CA ILE A 289 -7.26 -8.17 5.05
C ILE A 289 -6.12 -7.85 6.04
N PRO A 290 -6.23 -8.29 7.31
CA PRO A 290 -5.24 -7.96 8.34
C PRO A 290 -3.82 -8.35 7.94
N ARG A 291 -2.89 -7.42 8.15
CA ARG A 291 -1.48 -7.56 7.73
C ARG A 291 -0.58 -7.68 8.95
N THR A 292 0.27 -8.70 9.00
CA THR A 292 1.39 -8.73 9.95
C THR A 292 2.41 -7.65 9.62
N ILE A 293 3.01 -7.01 10.62
CA ILE A 293 4.11 -6.03 10.48
C ILE A 293 5.40 -6.59 11.06
N LEU A 294 6.49 -6.47 10.31
CA LEU A 294 7.86 -6.67 10.78
C LEU A 294 8.78 -5.52 10.29
N LEU A 295 9.95 -5.36 10.93
CA LEU A 295 11.02 -4.50 10.42
C LEU A 295 11.79 -5.23 9.31
N ASP A 296 12.10 -4.54 8.21
CA ASP A 296 12.99 -5.08 7.18
C ASP A 296 14.40 -5.27 7.75
N PRO A 297 15.10 -6.40 7.49
CA PRO A 297 16.49 -6.62 7.94
C PRO A 297 17.50 -5.53 7.55
N ASN A 298 17.19 -4.63 6.60
CA ASN A 298 18.01 -3.45 6.31
C ASN A 298 17.79 -2.25 7.28
N GLY A 299 16.80 -2.33 8.16
CA GLY A 299 16.46 -1.34 9.20
C GLY A 299 15.75 -0.07 8.72
N LYS A 300 15.39 0.05 7.43
CA LYS A 300 14.95 1.31 6.82
C LYS A 300 13.48 1.36 6.41
N GLN A 301 12.73 0.29 6.62
CA GLN A 301 11.29 0.22 6.31
C GLN A 301 10.64 -0.95 7.03
N LEU A 302 9.32 -1.02 6.95
CA LEU A 302 8.53 -2.17 7.37
C LEU A 302 8.32 -3.16 6.22
N LEU A 303 7.96 -4.38 6.60
CA LEU A 303 7.44 -5.46 5.77
C LEU A 303 6.00 -5.75 6.21
N GLN A 304 5.10 -5.99 5.25
CA GLN A 304 3.70 -6.35 5.50
C GLN A 304 3.28 -7.61 4.76
N TRP A 305 2.61 -8.54 5.44
CA TRP A 305 2.09 -9.76 4.82
C TRP A 305 0.70 -10.12 5.38
N PRO A 306 -0.28 -10.53 4.55
CA PRO A 306 -1.57 -11.01 5.03
C PRO A 306 -1.41 -12.09 6.12
N VAL A 307 -2.29 -12.10 7.11
CA VAL A 307 -2.28 -13.10 8.19
C VAL A 307 -2.45 -14.52 7.67
N ASP A 308 -1.71 -15.46 8.27
CA ASP A 308 -1.64 -16.87 7.88
C ASP A 308 -3.01 -17.59 7.93
N GLU A 309 -3.98 -17.04 8.66
CA GLU A 309 -5.35 -17.54 8.70
C GLU A 309 -6.11 -17.36 7.38
N LEU A 310 -5.76 -16.38 6.54
CA LEU A 310 -6.35 -16.20 5.21
C LEU A 310 -6.19 -17.47 4.36
N GLU A 311 -5.10 -18.21 4.58
CA GLU A 311 -4.81 -19.45 3.86
C GLU A 311 -5.87 -20.55 4.09
N THR A 312 -6.68 -20.45 5.15
CA THR A 312 -7.77 -21.39 5.43
C THR A 312 -8.94 -21.28 4.45
N LEU A 313 -9.04 -20.17 3.71
CA LEU A 313 -10.05 -19.98 2.66
C LEU A 313 -9.66 -20.63 1.33
N ARG A 314 -8.45 -21.18 1.19
CA ARG A 314 -7.95 -21.70 -0.10
C ARG A 314 -8.69 -22.93 -0.60
N GLY A 315 -9.40 -22.77 -1.71
CA GLY A 315 -10.10 -23.82 -2.43
C GLY A 315 -9.23 -24.48 -3.51
N LYS A 316 -9.77 -24.55 -4.73
CA LYS A 316 -9.15 -25.24 -5.86
C LYS A 316 -7.83 -24.58 -6.28
N LYS A 317 -6.75 -25.37 -6.33
CA LYS A 317 -5.43 -24.96 -6.82
C LYS A 317 -5.25 -25.20 -8.33
N VAL A 318 -4.57 -24.28 -9.00
CA VAL A 318 -3.96 -24.39 -10.35
C VAL A 318 -2.46 -24.12 -10.22
N GLU A 319 -1.61 -24.65 -11.12
CA GLU A 319 -0.19 -24.31 -11.16
C GLU A 319 0.40 -24.35 -12.58
N LEU A 320 1.24 -23.36 -12.90
CA LEU A 320 2.00 -23.18 -14.14
C LEU A 320 3.46 -22.94 -13.75
N SER A 321 4.42 -23.67 -14.31
CA SER A 321 5.83 -23.55 -13.90
C SER A 321 6.78 -23.54 -15.09
N ASN A 322 7.89 -22.82 -14.95
CA ASN A 322 8.91 -22.51 -15.96
C ASN A 322 8.41 -21.87 -17.28
N HIS A 323 7.20 -21.30 -17.31
CA HIS A 323 6.58 -20.74 -18.51
C HIS A 323 7.20 -19.40 -18.92
N LYS A 324 7.68 -19.31 -20.16
CA LYS A 324 8.23 -18.07 -20.74
C LYS A 324 7.11 -17.20 -21.30
N LEU A 325 6.75 -16.13 -20.59
CA LEU A 325 5.96 -15.05 -21.17
C LEU A 325 6.83 -14.19 -22.09
N GLY A 326 6.60 -14.35 -23.40
CA GLY A 326 7.15 -13.51 -24.44
C GLY A 326 6.43 -12.17 -24.60
N LYS A 327 6.50 -11.64 -25.83
CA LYS A 327 6.40 -10.21 -26.14
C LYS A 327 4.99 -9.72 -26.45
N GLY A 328 4.32 -9.19 -25.43
CA GLY A 328 2.90 -8.85 -25.49
C GLY A 328 2.03 -10.04 -25.06
N GLU A 329 2.68 -11.11 -24.60
CA GLU A 329 2.07 -12.37 -24.22
C GLU A 329 1.24 -12.19 -22.95
N LYS A 330 0.07 -12.81 -22.97
CA LYS A 330 -0.85 -12.95 -21.86
C LYS A 330 -1.16 -14.43 -21.77
N VAL A 331 -1.00 -15.02 -20.59
CA VAL A 331 -1.41 -16.39 -20.31
C VAL A 331 -2.55 -16.33 -19.32
N GLU A 332 -3.71 -16.77 -19.77
CA GLU A 332 -4.91 -16.87 -18.95
C GLU A 332 -4.77 -18.00 -17.94
N ILE A 333 -5.07 -17.71 -16.67
CA ILE A 333 -4.93 -18.65 -15.56
C ILE A 333 -6.26 -19.38 -15.41
N LYS A 334 -6.55 -20.29 -16.35
CA LYS A 334 -7.84 -20.96 -16.44
C LYS A 334 -8.10 -21.89 -15.26
N GLY A 335 -9.37 -21.95 -14.85
CA GLY A 335 -9.85 -22.95 -13.89
C GLY A 335 -9.79 -22.51 -12.42
N ILE A 336 -9.66 -21.21 -12.14
CA ILE A 336 -9.93 -20.60 -10.83
C ILE A 336 -11.12 -19.62 -10.94
N THR A 337 -11.75 -19.28 -9.81
CA THR A 337 -12.62 -18.11 -9.70
C THR A 337 -11.75 -16.84 -9.72
N ALA A 338 -11.66 -16.13 -10.86
CA ALA A 338 -10.72 -15.01 -11.00
C ALA A 338 -11.15 -13.72 -10.27
N ALA A 339 -12.39 -13.67 -9.76
CA ALA A 339 -12.87 -12.61 -8.87
C ALA A 339 -12.46 -12.80 -7.39
N GLU A 340 -11.91 -13.97 -7.02
CA GLU A 340 -11.58 -14.37 -5.64
C GLU A 340 -10.22 -15.12 -5.59
N ALA A 341 -9.07 -14.40 -5.49
CA ALA A 341 -7.69 -14.94 -5.64
C ALA A 341 -6.55 -14.18 -4.86
N ASP A 342 -5.26 -14.41 -5.19
CA ASP A 342 -3.99 -14.14 -4.42
C ASP A 342 -2.74 -14.00 -5.38
N VAL A 343 -1.42 -13.74 -5.00
CA VAL A 343 -0.15 -13.88 -5.87
C VAL A 343 1.29 -13.93 -5.15
N GLU A 344 2.44 -14.10 -5.87
CA GLU A 344 3.88 -13.73 -5.62
C GLU A 344 4.70 -13.62 -6.98
N VAL A 345 6.03 -13.30 -7.06
CA VAL A 345 6.93 -13.19 -8.29
C VAL A 345 8.44 -13.58 -7.98
N THR A 346 9.42 -13.79 -8.93
CA THR A 346 10.94 -13.67 -8.76
C THR A 346 11.88 -14.07 -9.99
N PHE A 347 12.84 -13.22 -10.48
CA PHE A 347 13.67 -13.38 -11.72
C PHE A 347 15.11 -14.03 -11.71
N SER A 348 15.84 -14.28 -12.86
CA SER A 348 17.28 -14.76 -12.90
C SER A 348 18.00 -14.81 -14.31
N PHE A 349 19.36 -14.67 -14.39
CA PHE A 349 20.18 -14.77 -15.64
C PHE A 349 21.69 -15.13 -15.52
N ASN A 350 22.33 -15.56 -16.63
CA ASN A 350 23.61 -16.30 -16.70
C ASN A 350 24.94 -15.50 -16.69
N SER A 351 25.17 -14.52 -17.59
CA SER A 351 26.45 -13.76 -17.66
C SER A 351 26.30 -12.39 -18.34
N LEU A 352 27.36 -11.58 -18.33
CA LEU A 352 27.41 -10.16 -18.74
C LEU A 352 28.29 -9.87 -19.97
N ASP A 353 29.10 -10.84 -20.40
CA ASP A 353 30.32 -10.61 -21.22
C ASP A 353 30.06 -9.99 -22.61
N LYS A 354 28.82 -10.09 -23.11
CA LYS A 354 28.40 -9.64 -24.45
C LYS A 354 27.98 -8.17 -24.54
N ALA A 355 28.10 -7.42 -23.45
CA ALA A 355 27.96 -5.98 -23.43
C ALA A 355 28.85 -5.28 -24.49
N GLU A 356 28.28 -4.32 -25.22
CA GLU A 356 29.00 -3.48 -26.22
C GLU A 356 29.66 -2.26 -25.53
N HIS A 357 30.57 -1.51 -26.15
CA HIS A 357 31.21 -0.39 -25.43
C HIS A 357 30.39 0.92 -25.49
N PHE A 358 30.43 1.70 -24.40
CA PHE A 358 29.86 3.04 -24.38
C PHE A 358 30.74 3.99 -25.20
N ASP A 359 30.13 4.84 -26.05
CA ASP A 359 30.83 5.80 -26.90
C ASP A 359 31.15 7.08 -26.09
N PRO A 360 32.44 7.45 -25.88
CA PRO A 360 32.82 8.60 -25.08
C PRO A 360 32.37 9.96 -25.65
N SER A 361 31.94 10.01 -26.93
CA SER A 361 31.42 11.24 -27.55
C SER A 361 29.95 11.53 -27.19
N TRP A 362 29.23 10.57 -26.64
CA TRP A 362 27.85 10.77 -26.20
C TRP A 362 27.82 11.40 -24.80
N ASP A 363 26.94 12.39 -24.61
CA ASP A 363 26.72 12.97 -23.29
C ASP A 363 26.06 11.92 -22.38
N ARG A 364 26.80 11.56 -21.32
CA ARG A 364 26.44 10.53 -20.33
C ARG A 364 25.19 10.90 -19.51
N TYR A 365 24.73 12.14 -19.60
CA TYR A 365 23.51 12.65 -18.95
C TYR A 365 22.35 12.80 -19.94
N ASP A 366 22.60 13.14 -21.21
CA ASP A 366 21.60 13.16 -22.29
C ASP A 366 21.41 11.77 -22.92
N ALA A 367 20.93 10.87 -22.07
CA ALA A 367 20.53 9.55 -22.51
C ALA A 367 19.30 9.57 -23.43
N GLN A 368 18.49 10.64 -23.42
CA GLN A 368 17.26 10.77 -24.23
C GLN A 368 17.59 10.90 -25.72
N LYS A 369 18.71 11.57 -26.03
CA LYS A 369 19.35 11.61 -27.34
C LYS A 369 20.07 10.31 -27.71
N ILE A 370 20.84 9.71 -26.81
CA ILE A 370 21.43 8.37 -27.04
C ILE A 370 20.33 7.35 -27.34
N CYS A 371 19.20 7.50 -26.65
CA CYS A 371 18.03 6.68 -26.83
C CYS A 371 17.43 6.81 -28.24
N SER A 372 17.04 8.02 -28.67
CA SER A 372 16.45 8.21 -30.00
C SER A 372 17.42 7.78 -31.12
N GLN A 373 18.73 7.84 -30.89
CA GLN A 373 19.76 7.30 -31.78
C GLN A 373 19.92 5.77 -31.73
N LYS A 374 19.60 5.12 -30.61
CA LYS A 374 19.71 3.66 -30.39
C LYS A 374 18.34 3.01 -30.16
N GLY A 375 17.34 3.47 -30.93
CA GLY A 375 15.93 3.09 -30.90
C GLY A 375 15.64 1.58 -30.94
N SER A 376 14.37 1.22 -30.72
CA SER A 376 13.94 -0.16 -30.40
C SER A 376 14.23 -1.22 -31.48
N THR A 377 14.51 -0.75 -32.68
CA THR A 377 14.82 -1.52 -33.89
C THR A 377 16.33 -1.62 -34.17
N VAL A 378 17.16 -0.79 -33.52
CA VAL A 378 18.61 -0.70 -33.73
C VAL A 378 19.31 -1.75 -32.88
N LYS A 379 19.92 -2.79 -33.47
CA LYS A 379 20.56 -3.91 -32.73
C LYS A 379 21.75 -3.48 -31.84
N GLY A 380 22.15 -4.34 -30.90
CA GLY A 380 23.22 -4.13 -29.92
C GLY A 380 23.78 -5.44 -29.35
N GLY A 381 24.72 -5.34 -28.40
CA GLY A 381 25.45 -6.49 -27.85
C GLY A 381 24.69 -7.23 -26.74
N LEU A 382 24.08 -6.46 -25.85
CA LEU A 382 23.17 -6.93 -24.81
C LEU A 382 22.02 -5.91 -24.74
N GLY A 383 21.18 -5.94 -25.78
CA GLY A 383 20.16 -4.94 -26.13
C GLY A 383 20.07 -4.74 -27.65
N PRO A 384 19.11 -3.95 -28.18
CA PRO A 384 17.95 -3.38 -27.52
C PRO A 384 17.01 -4.51 -27.13
N PHE A 385 16.62 -4.56 -25.86
CA PHE A 385 15.81 -5.66 -25.39
C PHE A 385 14.83 -5.02 -24.37
N GLY A 386 13.51 -5.29 -24.38
CA GLY A 386 12.53 -4.33 -23.82
C GLY A 386 11.12 -4.76 -23.47
N LEU A 387 10.08 -3.94 -23.68
CA LEU A 387 8.67 -4.25 -23.50
C LEU A 387 7.79 -3.72 -24.67
N LEU A 388 6.63 -4.35 -24.93
CA LEU A 388 5.57 -3.97 -25.90
C LEU A 388 4.07 -4.01 -25.40
N THR A 389 3.52 -2.89 -24.90
CA THR A 389 2.10 -2.48 -24.56
C THR A 389 1.40 -1.40 -25.48
N LEU A 390 0.08 -1.15 -25.51
CA LEU A 390 -0.54 -0.26 -26.55
C LEU A 390 -0.03 -0.68 -27.94
N ALA A 391 -0.29 -1.95 -28.26
CA ALA A 391 0.12 -2.56 -29.51
C ALA A 391 -1.15 -2.89 -30.29
N SER A 392 -1.30 -2.38 -31.51
CA SER A 392 -2.31 -2.93 -32.42
C SER A 392 -1.92 -4.35 -32.83
N GLU A 393 -2.90 -5.15 -33.25
CA GLU A 393 -2.72 -6.57 -33.58
C GLU A 393 -1.60 -6.82 -34.59
N ASN A 394 -1.54 -5.99 -35.65
CA ASN A 394 -0.51 -6.03 -36.69
C ASN A 394 0.82 -5.34 -36.31
N LEU A 395 0.95 -4.82 -35.08
CA LEU A 395 2.08 -3.98 -34.63
C LEU A 395 2.30 -2.72 -35.50
N GLU A 396 1.21 -2.11 -35.97
CA GLU A 396 1.26 -0.84 -36.71
C GLU A 396 1.42 0.35 -35.76
N GLU A 397 0.68 0.33 -34.64
CA GLU A 397 0.82 1.26 -33.51
C GLU A 397 1.63 0.59 -32.39
N TYR A 398 2.66 1.29 -31.88
CA TYR A 398 3.36 0.94 -30.65
C TYR A 398 4.25 2.03 -30.04
N THR A 399 4.36 2.06 -28.71
CA THR A 399 5.22 2.98 -27.91
C THR A 399 6.54 2.32 -27.41
N PRO A 400 7.40 1.69 -28.25
CA PRO A 400 8.38 0.69 -27.81
C PRO A 400 9.34 1.17 -26.74
N VAL A 401 9.64 0.32 -25.76
CA VAL A 401 10.46 0.75 -24.63
C VAL A 401 11.43 -0.37 -24.21
N PHE A 402 12.75 -0.20 -24.31
CA PHE A 402 13.75 -1.29 -24.24
C PHE A 402 15.12 -0.98 -23.58
N PHE A 403 15.48 -1.63 -22.46
CA PHE A 403 16.81 -1.37 -21.89
C PHE A 403 17.93 -1.98 -22.80
N ARG A 404 19.19 -1.56 -22.63
CA ARG A 404 20.44 -2.03 -23.30
C ARG A 404 21.60 -1.93 -22.28
N VAL A 405 22.66 -2.75 -22.39
CA VAL A 405 23.92 -2.56 -21.65
C VAL A 405 25.10 -2.20 -22.53
N PHE A 406 25.93 -1.35 -21.94
CA PHE A 406 27.27 -1.01 -22.38
C PHE A 406 28.30 -1.43 -21.32
N LYS A 407 29.56 -1.62 -21.73
CA LYS A 407 30.75 -1.66 -20.89
C LYS A 407 31.27 -0.24 -20.73
N ASP A 408 31.56 0.15 -19.50
CA ASP A 408 32.16 1.43 -19.15
C ASP A 408 33.24 1.22 -18.09
N HIS A 409 34.50 1.33 -18.50
CA HIS A 409 35.67 1.01 -17.68
C HIS A 409 35.52 -0.38 -17.01
N ASN A 410 35.60 -0.46 -15.68
CA ASN A 410 35.44 -1.71 -14.91
C ASN A 410 33.98 -1.95 -14.46
N LYS A 411 32.99 -1.29 -15.08
CA LYS A 411 31.56 -1.40 -14.79
C LYS A 411 30.75 -1.63 -16.07
N HIS A 412 29.45 -1.84 -15.89
CA HIS A 412 28.48 -1.93 -16.98
C HIS A 412 27.54 -0.71 -16.90
N LEU A 413 27.56 0.15 -17.92
CA LEU A 413 26.63 1.27 -18.06
C LEU A 413 25.35 0.78 -18.73
N VAL A 414 24.26 0.82 -17.99
CA VAL A 414 23.01 0.18 -18.39
C VAL A 414 22.05 1.30 -18.84
N LEU A 415 21.55 1.37 -20.09
CA LEU A 415 20.66 2.42 -20.71
C LEU A 415 19.22 1.93 -20.93
N LEU A 416 18.15 2.75 -20.94
CA LEU A 416 16.87 2.45 -21.63
C LEU A 416 16.39 3.64 -22.46
N CYS A 417 15.70 3.33 -23.55
CA CYS A 417 14.65 4.14 -24.14
C CYS A 417 13.22 3.74 -23.76
N SER A 418 12.42 4.64 -23.20
CA SER A 418 11.02 4.72 -23.64
C SER A 418 10.97 5.48 -24.95
N ASP A 419 10.17 5.05 -25.92
CA ASP A 419 10.09 5.66 -27.25
C ASP A 419 8.62 5.61 -27.72
N ALA A 420 7.92 6.76 -27.71
CA ALA A 420 6.53 6.85 -28.15
C ALA A 420 6.35 7.19 -29.64
N SER A 421 7.42 7.16 -30.44
CA SER A 421 7.40 7.62 -31.84
C SER A 421 6.30 6.97 -32.70
N ARG A 422 6.02 5.69 -32.47
CA ARG A 422 5.00 4.92 -33.20
C ARG A 422 3.68 4.75 -32.44
N SER A 423 3.41 5.51 -31.38
CA SER A 423 2.27 5.26 -30.48
C SER A 423 0.87 5.40 -31.11
N THR A 424 0.74 6.02 -32.29
CA THR A 424 -0.49 6.01 -33.08
C THR A 424 -0.26 6.22 -34.58
N LEU A 425 -1.18 5.72 -35.41
CA LEU A 425 -1.32 5.98 -36.85
C LEU A 425 -2.04 7.31 -37.16
N ARG A 426 -2.61 8.02 -36.18
CA ARG A 426 -3.27 9.31 -36.45
C ARG A 426 -2.29 10.35 -36.99
N ASP A 427 -2.53 10.78 -38.23
CA ASP A 427 -1.97 12.01 -38.79
C ASP A 427 -2.56 13.24 -38.07
N GLY A 428 -1.68 14.20 -37.74
CA GLY A 428 -1.99 15.35 -36.90
C GLY A 428 -3.04 16.35 -37.44
N LYS A 429 -3.54 16.15 -38.66
CA LYS A 429 -4.56 16.99 -39.29
C LYS A 429 -6.00 16.64 -38.87
N SER A 430 -6.21 15.54 -38.14
CA SER A 430 -7.53 15.06 -37.71
C SER A 430 -8.02 15.69 -36.38
N SER A 431 -8.14 17.02 -36.38
CA SER A 431 -8.95 17.82 -35.44
C SER A 431 -8.98 17.40 -33.96
N MET A 432 -7.90 17.66 -33.22
CA MET A 432 -8.07 18.06 -31.81
C MET A 432 -8.54 19.52 -31.79
N LYS A 433 -9.44 19.89 -30.84
CA LYS A 433 -10.09 21.22 -30.80
C LYS A 433 -9.10 22.40 -30.73
N ASP A 434 -7.87 22.13 -30.30
CA ASP A 434 -6.85 23.13 -29.98
C ASP A 434 -5.74 23.23 -31.07
N GLY A 435 -5.86 22.49 -32.17
CA GLY A 435 -5.03 22.65 -33.37
C GLY A 435 -3.54 22.28 -33.25
N LYS A 436 -3.18 21.35 -32.35
CA LYS A 436 -1.79 20.90 -32.13
C LYS A 436 -1.60 19.41 -32.44
N ASP A 437 -0.40 19.02 -32.84
CA ASP A 437 -0.01 17.63 -33.10
C ASP A 437 -0.01 16.75 -31.84
N ALA A 438 -0.21 15.44 -32.02
CA ALA A 438 -0.07 14.44 -30.97
C ALA A 438 1.41 14.22 -30.61
N TYR A 439 1.81 14.73 -29.44
CA TYR A 439 3.18 14.69 -28.89
C TYR A 439 3.65 13.24 -28.57
N ARG A 440 4.77 12.83 -29.17
CA ARG A 440 5.26 11.42 -29.19
C ARG A 440 6.76 11.27 -28.83
N PRO A 441 7.20 11.69 -27.63
CA PRO A 441 8.62 11.71 -27.23
C PRO A 441 9.21 10.33 -26.87
N SER A 442 10.54 10.28 -26.80
CA SER A 442 11.32 9.22 -26.15
C SER A 442 11.88 9.69 -24.80
N PHE A 443 12.22 8.81 -23.84
CA PHE A 443 12.71 9.13 -22.47
C PHE A 443 13.80 8.14 -22.01
N ALA A 444 14.82 8.56 -21.24
CA ALA A 444 16.00 7.73 -20.94
C ALA A 444 16.95 8.20 -19.79
N GLY A 445 18.08 7.49 -19.57
CA GLY A 445 19.07 7.61 -18.46
C GLY A 445 19.87 6.30 -18.22
N PHE A 446 20.56 6.13 -17.06
CA PHE A 446 21.46 4.98 -16.78
C PHE A 446 21.43 4.35 -15.34
N VAL A 447 21.95 3.11 -15.17
CA VAL A 447 22.14 2.39 -13.86
C VAL A 447 23.58 1.98 -13.55
N ASP A 448 23.77 1.62 -12.28
CA ASP A 448 24.90 0.94 -11.64
C ASP A 448 24.39 -0.24 -10.76
N VAL A 449 25.16 -1.33 -10.60
CA VAL A 449 24.83 -2.54 -9.80
C VAL A 449 26.13 -3.26 -9.36
N ASP A 450 26.17 -3.87 -8.16
CA ASP A 450 27.21 -4.85 -7.80
C ASP A 450 26.76 -6.29 -8.12
N LEU A 451 27.59 -7.02 -8.86
CA LEU A 451 27.23 -8.22 -9.63
C LEU A 451 27.97 -9.49 -9.18
N LYS A 452 28.68 -9.44 -8.03
CA LYS A 452 29.66 -10.46 -7.60
C LYS A 452 29.11 -11.85 -7.28
N ASN A 453 28.05 -11.97 -6.46
CA ASN A 453 27.78 -13.23 -5.72
C ASN A 453 26.89 -14.27 -6.44
N LYS A 454 26.20 -13.90 -7.52
CA LYS A 454 25.46 -14.81 -8.43
C LYS A 454 24.37 -15.74 -7.82
N LYS A 455 24.00 -15.65 -6.52
CA LYS A 455 22.88 -16.40 -5.88
C LYS A 455 22.48 -15.93 -4.45
N LEU A 456 21.20 -16.11 -4.09
CA LEU A 456 20.55 -15.96 -2.76
C LEU A 456 19.16 -16.66 -2.75
N SER A 457 18.65 -17.19 -1.62
CA SER A 457 17.28 -17.78 -1.47
C SER A 457 16.92 -18.18 -0.02
N LEU A 458 15.62 -18.17 0.37
CA LEU A 458 15.00 -18.91 1.51
C LEU A 458 13.44 -18.88 1.47
N ARG A 459 12.75 -19.79 2.21
CA ARG A 459 11.31 -20.17 2.02
C ARG A 459 10.28 -19.57 3.01
N SER A 460 9.06 -19.31 2.52
CA SER A 460 7.70 -19.61 3.12
C SER A 460 6.66 -19.02 2.15
N LEU A 461 5.75 -19.81 1.56
CA LEU A 461 4.42 -20.15 2.09
C LEU A 461 3.62 -18.91 2.57
N ALA A 462 2.48 -18.57 1.96
CA ALA A 462 1.94 -19.00 0.67
C ALA A 462 0.93 -17.96 0.12
N ASP A 463 0.31 -18.03 -1.07
CA ASP A 463 0.44 -18.66 -2.41
C ASP A 463 -1.01 -18.42 -3.01
N VAL A 464 -1.44 -18.12 -4.26
CA VAL A 464 -0.93 -17.95 -5.64
C VAL A 464 0.44 -17.30 -5.69
N ASP A 465 1.22 -17.50 -6.76
CA ASP A 465 2.69 -17.34 -6.64
C ASP A 465 3.46 -17.11 -7.99
N VAL A 466 3.04 -16.17 -8.87
CA VAL A 466 3.56 -15.88 -10.26
C VAL A 466 5.04 -15.42 -10.40
N THR A 467 6.00 -16.27 -10.08
CA THR A 467 7.46 -16.13 -10.21
C THR A 467 8.07 -15.82 -11.60
N PHE A 468 7.74 -14.69 -12.24
CA PHE A 468 8.39 -14.20 -13.50
C PHE A 468 9.94 -14.11 -13.43
N SER A 469 10.68 -14.45 -14.51
CA SER A 469 12.16 -14.50 -14.56
C SER A 469 12.89 -14.05 -15.85
N PHE A 470 13.86 -13.14 -15.71
CA PHE A 470 14.35 -12.27 -16.79
C PHE A 470 15.82 -12.46 -17.07
N ASN A 471 16.11 -12.52 -18.36
CA ASN A 471 17.37 -12.90 -18.94
C ASN A 471 18.37 -11.72 -18.98
N SER A 472 17.93 -10.46 -18.75
CA SER A 472 18.76 -9.50 -17.98
C SER A 472 18.05 -8.25 -17.41
N LEU A 473 18.68 -7.65 -16.38
CA LEU A 473 18.45 -6.27 -15.92
C LEU A 473 18.85 -5.23 -16.95
N ASP A 474 19.75 -5.57 -17.87
CA ASP A 474 20.04 -4.69 -18.97
C ASP A 474 18.93 -4.65 -20.00
N LYS A 475 17.87 -5.44 -19.82
CA LYS A 475 16.60 -5.28 -20.52
C LYS A 475 15.68 -4.22 -19.90
N ALA A 476 15.95 -3.84 -18.64
CA ALA A 476 15.08 -3.01 -17.74
C ALA A 476 14.95 0.02 -17.53
N GLU A 477 14.02 0.82 -16.86
CA GLU A 477 13.62 2.23 -17.14
C GLU A 477 14.37 3.35 -16.50
N PRO A 478 14.98 4.29 -17.21
CA PRO A 478 15.83 5.19 -16.51
C PRO A 478 14.97 6.23 -15.87
N PHE A 479 15.37 6.52 -14.65
CA PHE A 479 14.75 7.53 -13.87
C PHE A 479 15.04 8.85 -14.55
N ASP A 480 14.06 9.37 -15.29
CA ASP A 480 14.10 10.69 -15.87
C ASP A 480 14.43 11.65 -14.71
N PRO A 481 15.57 12.37 -14.76
CA PRO A 481 16.00 13.20 -13.66
C PRO A 481 15.07 14.42 -13.44
N THR A 482 14.10 14.64 -14.33
CA THR A 482 13.02 15.63 -14.18
C THR A 482 11.77 15.08 -13.49
N TRP A 483 11.62 13.75 -13.36
CA TRP A 483 10.59 13.19 -12.48
C TRP A 483 10.94 13.45 -11.02
N ASP A 484 9.94 13.81 -10.24
CA ASP A 484 10.08 13.74 -8.80
C ASP A 484 10.22 12.27 -8.37
N LYS A 485 11.40 11.95 -7.82
CA LYS A 485 11.74 10.61 -7.30
C LYS A 485 10.90 10.17 -6.10
N TYR A 486 10.07 11.06 -5.56
CA TYR A 486 9.08 10.75 -4.52
C TYR A 486 7.68 10.53 -5.09
N ASP A 487 7.39 11.01 -6.32
CA ASP A 487 6.09 10.87 -6.99
C ASP A 487 6.04 9.62 -7.90
N ALA A 488 6.09 8.46 -7.26
CA ALA A 488 5.89 7.16 -7.91
C ALA A 488 4.56 7.09 -8.69
N GLN A 489 3.53 7.76 -8.19
CA GLN A 489 2.16 7.71 -8.73
C GLN A 489 2.06 8.36 -10.11
N LYS A 490 2.58 9.58 -10.27
CA LYS A 490 2.64 10.30 -11.55
C LYS A 490 3.50 9.58 -12.59
N ILE A 491 4.57 8.91 -12.15
CA ILE A 491 5.37 8.06 -13.03
C ILE A 491 4.51 6.90 -13.50
N CYS A 492 3.77 6.23 -12.61
CA CYS A 492 2.86 5.15 -12.98
C CYS A 492 1.78 5.59 -13.99
N SER A 493 1.15 6.75 -13.83
CA SER A 493 0.17 7.24 -14.82
C SER A 493 0.81 7.64 -16.16
N GLN A 494 2.05 8.13 -16.17
CA GLN A 494 2.82 8.39 -17.40
C GLN A 494 3.39 7.12 -18.05
N LYS A 495 3.55 6.06 -17.25
CA LYS A 495 4.22 4.80 -17.56
C LYS A 495 3.33 3.61 -17.15
N GLY A 496 2.06 3.69 -17.54
CA GLY A 496 1.01 2.75 -17.16
C GLY A 496 1.23 1.34 -17.71
N SER A 497 0.27 0.46 -17.41
CA SER A 497 0.19 -0.91 -17.93
C SER A 497 0.16 -0.99 -19.46
N THR A 498 -0.27 0.11 -20.07
CA THR A 498 -0.47 0.29 -21.50
C THR A 498 0.64 1.13 -22.16
N VAL A 499 1.60 1.71 -21.42
CA VAL A 499 2.80 2.38 -21.96
C VAL A 499 4.00 1.43 -21.89
N LYS A 500 4.81 1.24 -22.95
CA LYS A 500 5.79 0.14 -22.94
C LYS A 500 6.85 0.45 -21.83
N GLY A 501 7.57 -0.53 -21.27
CA GLY A 501 8.50 -0.29 -20.13
C GLY A 501 9.54 -1.37 -19.94
N GLY A 502 10.81 -1.25 -20.35
CA GLY A 502 11.52 -2.38 -20.98
C GLY A 502 11.80 -3.64 -20.16
N LEU A 503 11.52 -3.57 -18.87
CA LEU A 503 11.22 -4.68 -18.02
C LEU A 503 10.19 -4.18 -17.02
N GLY A 504 8.94 -4.38 -17.41
CA GLY A 504 7.76 -4.05 -16.64
C GLY A 504 7.02 -2.81 -17.16
N PRO A 505 5.73 -2.88 -17.56
CA PRO A 505 4.67 -3.79 -17.14
C PRO A 505 4.78 -5.27 -17.53
N PHE A 506 5.09 -6.05 -16.51
CA PHE A 506 4.86 -7.47 -16.36
C PHE A 506 4.21 -7.65 -15.00
N GLY A 507 3.29 -8.59 -14.88
CA GLY A 507 2.34 -8.56 -13.77
C GLY A 507 1.11 -9.37 -14.08
N LEU A 508 -0.01 -8.95 -13.51
CA LEU A 508 -1.31 -9.55 -13.72
C LEU A 508 -2.28 -8.56 -14.34
N LEU A 509 -3.14 -9.04 -15.22
CA LEU A 509 -4.43 -8.41 -15.50
C LEU A 509 -5.44 -9.12 -14.59
N THR A 510 -5.77 -8.47 -13.47
CA THR A 510 -6.78 -8.90 -12.50
C THR A 510 -8.14 -8.34 -12.90
N LEU A 511 -9.23 -9.01 -12.54
CA LEU A 511 -10.61 -8.57 -12.83
C LEU A 511 -10.77 -8.11 -14.29
N ALA A 512 -10.39 -8.99 -15.21
CA ALA A 512 -10.36 -8.73 -16.64
C ALA A 512 -11.56 -9.37 -17.36
N SER A 513 -12.08 -8.70 -18.39
CA SER A 513 -13.18 -9.20 -19.25
C SER A 513 -12.63 -10.07 -20.39
N GLU A 514 -13.48 -10.90 -20.99
CA GLU A 514 -13.09 -11.90 -22.00
C GLU A 514 -12.27 -11.32 -23.17
N ASN A 515 -12.66 -10.14 -23.70
CA ASN A 515 -11.94 -9.48 -24.80
C ASN A 515 -11.02 -8.33 -24.33
N LEU A 516 -10.80 -8.20 -23.02
CA LEU A 516 -9.98 -7.15 -22.39
C LEU A 516 -10.47 -5.72 -22.68
N GLU A 517 -11.79 -5.51 -22.71
CA GLU A 517 -12.45 -4.20 -22.66
C GLU A 517 -12.18 -3.51 -21.30
N GLU A 518 -12.37 -4.27 -20.23
CA GLU A 518 -12.02 -3.95 -18.83
C GLU A 518 -10.90 -4.84 -18.32
N TYR A 519 -9.99 -4.27 -17.53
CA TYR A 519 -9.04 -5.00 -16.68
C TYR A 519 -8.38 -4.08 -15.64
N THR A 520 -7.96 -4.68 -14.52
CA THR A 520 -7.16 -4.02 -13.47
C THR A 520 -5.74 -4.57 -13.47
N PRO A 521 -4.78 -3.87 -14.10
CA PRO A 521 -3.41 -4.34 -14.26
C PRO A 521 -2.53 -3.97 -13.06
N VAL A 522 -2.02 -4.98 -12.36
CA VAL A 522 -1.01 -4.83 -11.30
C VAL A 522 0.32 -5.31 -11.82
N PHE A 523 1.35 -4.47 -11.80
CA PHE A 523 2.62 -4.76 -12.47
C PHE A 523 3.83 -4.14 -11.77
N PHE A 524 5.01 -4.70 -12.01
CA PHE A 524 6.25 -3.95 -11.81
C PHE A 524 6.68 -3.28 -13.09
N ARG A 525 7.48 -2.23 -12.91
CA ARG A 525 8.32 -1.56 -13.90
C ARG A 525 9.64 -1.27 -13.20
N VAL A 526 10.70 -1.99 -13.56
CA VAL A 526 12.02 -1.73 -12.99
C VAL A 526 12.55 -0.39 -13.56
N PHE A 527 13.46 0.28 -12.85
CA PHE A 527 14.06 1.55 -13.26
C PHE A 527 15.60 1.63 -13.07
N LYS A 528 16.27 2.60 -13.72
CA LYS A 528 17.71 2.89 -13.72
C LYS A 528 18.00 4.24 -13.05
N ALA A 529 18.71 4.26 -11.93
CA ALA A 529 19.25 5.48 -11.37
C ALA A 529 20.78 5.38 -11.21
N ARG A 530 21.45 6.55 -11.18
CA ARG A 530 22.93 6.73 -11.23
C ARG A 530 23.77 5.69 -10.46
N HIS A 531 23.31 5.23 -9.29
CA HIS A 531 24.04 4.28 -8.43
C HIS A 531 23.25 3.02 -7.99
N LYS A 532 22.03 2.79 -8.50
CA LYS A 532 21.24 1.57 -8.22
C LYS A 532 20.07 1.40 -9.19
N HIS A 533 19.63 0.16 -9.37
CA HIS A 533 18.28 -0.06 -9.90
C HIS A 533 17.25 0.51 -8.91
N LEU A 534 16.21 1.12 -9.48
CA LEU A 534 14.96 1.40 -8.80
C LEU A 534 13.95 0.35 -9.28
N VAL A 535 12.84 0.20 -8.57
CA VAL A 535 11.75 -0.69 -8.97
C VAL A 535 10.47 0.02 -8.64
N LEU A 536 9.63 0.29 -9.62
CA LEU A 536 8.27 0.78 -9.41
C LEU A 536 7.34 -0.43 -9.38
N MET A 537 6.44 -0.44 -8.40
CA MET A 537 5.25 -1.25 -8.41
C MET A 537 4.07 -0.36 -8.76
N CYS A 538 3.13 -0.86 -9.56
CA CYS A 538 1.98 -0.15 -10.06
C CYS A 538 0.71 -0.99 -9.90
N SER A 539 -0.41 -0.32 -9.62
CA SER A 539 -1.77 -0.79 -9.89
C SER A 539 -2.49 0.32 -10.66
N ASP A 540 -3.02 0.03 -11.84
CA ASP A 540 -3.39 1.06 -12.82
C ASP A 540 -4.87 0.95 -13.24
N ALA A 541 -5.77 1.40 -12.36
CA ALA A 541 -7.22 1.25 -12.51
C ALA A 541 -7.84 2.05 -13.67
N SER A 542 -7.04 2.72 -14.50
CA SER A 542 -7.48 3.56 -15.63
C SER A 542 -8.37 2.84 -16.65
N ARG A 543 -8.26 1.51 -16.76
CA ARG A 543 -9.12 0.64 -17.61
C ARG A 543 -9.95 -0.38 -16.82
N SER A 544 -10.15 -0.17 -15.52
CA SER A 544 -10.87 -1.11 -14.65
C SER A 544 -12.37 -1.21 -14.88
N THR A 545 -12.99 -0.22 -15.55
CA THR A 545 -14.45 -0.20 -15.79
C THR A 545 -14.85 0.66 -16.98
N LEU A 546 -15.89 0.21 -17.70
CA LEU A 546 -16.60 0.93 -18.76
C LEU A 546 -17.68 1.90 -18.24
N MET A 547 -17.81 2.09 -16.92
CA MET A 547 -18.68 3.14 -16.35
C MET A 547 -18.20 4.54 -16.76
N ASP A 548 -18.72 5.03 -17.89
CA ASP A 548 -18.71 6.44 -18.26
C ASP A 548 -19.69 7.18 -17.33
N GLY A 549 -19.18 8.14 -16.55
CA GLY A 549 -19.98 8.89 -15.56
C GLY A 549 -21.10 9.76 -16.17
N LYS A 550 -21.22 9.82 -17.49
CA LYS A 550 -22.38 10.42 -18.17
C LYS A 550 -23.66 9.60 -18.03
N SER A 551 -23.57 8.36 -17.60
CA SER A 551 -24.73 7.59 -17.15
C SER A 551 -25.05 7.91 -15.69
N TRP A 552 -26.32 8.20 -15.39
CA TRP A 552 -26.92 8.37 -14.06
C TRP A 552 -26.55 9.60 -13.19
N MET A 553 -25.40 10.25 -13.37
CA MET A 553 -24.97 11.32 -12.46
C MET A 553 -25.88 12.57 -12.39
N LYS A 554 -26.14 13.03 -11.16
CA LYS A 554 -26.56 14.42 -10.87
C LYS A 554 -25.38 15.36 -10.58
N ASP A 555 -24.32 14.85 -9.96
CA ASP A 555 -23.22 15.65 -9.38
C ASP A 555 -21.98 15.82 -10.28
N GLY A 556 -21.94 15.19 -11.45
CA GLY A 556 -20.98 15.50 -12.52
C GLY A 556 -19.51 15.15 -12.26
N LYS A 557 -19.21 14.18 -11.38
CA LYS A 557 -17.86 13.66 -11.08
C LYS A 557 -17.68 12.21 -11.50
N ASP A 558 -16.96 11.96 -12.60
CA ASP A 558 -16.65 10.60 -13.09
C ASP A 558 -16.00 9.70 -12.01
N ALA A 559 -16.23 8.39 -12.11
CA ALA A 559 -15.65 7.39 -11.19
C ALA A 559 -14.12 7.49 -11.09
N TYR A 560 -13.60 7.42 -9.86
CA TYR A 560 -12.20 7.66 -9.54
C TYR A 560 -11.35 6.43 -9.90
N ARG A 561 -10.67 6.53 -11.06
CA ARG A 561 -9.84 5.47 -11.66
C ARG A 561 -8.35 5.83 -11.65
N PRO A 562 -7.69 6.00 -10.48
CA PRO A 562 -6.29 6.37 -10.40
C PRO A 562 -5.36 5.23 -10.83
N SER A 563 -4.18 5.58 -11.33
CA SER A 563 -3.01 4.73 -11.16
C SER A 563 -2.40 4.99 -9.78
N PHE A 564 -1.99 3.95 -9.07
CA PHE A 564 -1.31 3.97 -7.77
C PHE A 564 0.06 3.29 -7.89
N ALA A 565 1.07 3.77 -7.15
CA ALA A 565 2.41 3.20 -7.22
C ALA A 565 3.32 3.55 -6.05
N GLY A 566 4.27 2.64 -5.78
CA GLY A 566 5.35 2.81 -4.80
C GLY A 566 6.66 2.20 -5.30
N PHE A 567 7.79 2.64 -4.74
CA PHE A 567 9.10 2.07 -5.07
C PHE A 567 9.41 0.85 -4.18
N VAL A 568 9.89 -0.23 -4.81
CA VAL A 568 10.30 -1.47 -4.14
C VAL A 568 11.80 -1.43 -3.85
N ASN A 569 12.14 -1.52 -2.57
CA ASN A 569 13.51 -1.49 -2.07
C ASN A 569 14.11 -2.91 -2.01
N VAL A 570 14.47 -3.42 -3.19
CA VAL A 570 14.85 -4.82 -3.41
C VAL A 570 16.15 -4.90 -4.21
N ASP A 571 17.04 -5.81 -3.81
CA ASP A 571 18.31 -6.04 -4.48
C ASP A 571 18.11 -7.01 -5.66
N LEU A 572 18.37 -6.54 -6.87
CA LEU A 572 18.20 -7.31 -8.10
C LEU A 572 19.43 -8.15 -8.48
N LYS A 573 20.38 -8.41 -7.56
CA LYS A 573 21.49 -9.36 -7.77
C LYS A 573 21.03 -10.73 -8.25
N ASP A 574 20.01 -11.26 -7.60
CA ASP A 574 19.35 -12.50 -7.98
C ASP A 574 18.34 -12.29 -9.10
N LYS A 575 18.05 -11.02 -9.42
CA LYS A 575 16.99 -10.53 -10.31
C LYS A 575 15.58 -10.68 -9.74
N LYS A 576 15.41 -11.64 -8.83
CA LYS A 576 14.29 -11.90 -7.91
C LYS A 576 13.58 -10.65 -7.34
N LEU A 577 12.33 -10.45 -7.80
CA LEU A 577 11.28 -9.49 -7.40
C LEU A 577 9.99 -10.26 -7.12
N SER A 578 9.23 -10.01 -6.06
CA SER A 578 7.99 -10.76 -5.75
C SER A 578 6.73 -9.86 -5.85
N LEU A 579 5.52 -10.30 -6.20
CA LEU A 579 4.26 -9.51 -6.17
C LEU A 579 3.10 -10.38 -5.76
N ARG A 580 2.53 -10.18 -4.57
CA ARG A 580 1.22 -10.69 -4.17
C ARG A 580 0.10 -9.77 -4.66
N SER A 581 -1.08 -10.31 -4.93
CA SER A 581 -2.32 -9.55 -5.20
C SER A 581 -3.53 -10.36 -4.75
N LEU A 582 -4.06 -10.08 -3.56
CA LEU A 582 -5.39 -10.57 -3.20
C LEU A 582 -6.40 -9.91 -4.14
N ILE A 583 -7.38 -10.66 -4.63
CA ILE A 583 -8.45 -10.19 -5.50
C ILE A 583 -9.75 -10.61 -4.85
N ASP A 584 -10.63 -9.65 -4.56
CA ASP A 584 -11.93 -9.87 -3.94
C ASP A 584 -12.91 -8.85 -4.53
N HIS A 585 -13.63 -9.26 -5.58
CA HIS A 585 -14.68 -8.53 -6.30
C HIS A 585 -14.39 -7.06 -6.66
N SER A 586 -14.44 -6.14 -5.70
CA SER A 586 -14.20 -4.69 -5.87
C SER A 586 -12.88 -4.17 -5.28
N VAL A 587 -12.02 -5.05 -4.75
CA VAL A 587 -10.70 -4.70 -4.20
C VAL A 587 -9.60 -5.61 -4.74
N VAL A 588 -8.41 -5.02 -4.91
CA VAL A 588 -7.16 -5.73 -5.19
C VAL A 588 -6.07 -5.24 -4.21
N GLU A 589 -5.60 -6.08 -3.29
CA GLU A 589 -4.52 -5.77 -2.33
C GLU A 589 -3.20 -6.39 -2.76
N SER A 590 -2.21 -5.58 -3.12
CA SER A 590 -1.00 -6.09 -3.78
C SER A 590 0.30 -5.83 -3.02
N PHE A 591 1.13 -6.85 -2.79
CA PHE A 591 2.33 -6.79 -1.93
C PHE A 591 3.61 -7.12 -2.71
N GLY A 592 4.39 -6.09 -3.05
CA GLY A 592 5.67 -6.20 -3.73
C GLY A 592 6.84 -6.60 -2.84
N ALA A 593 7.71 -7.44 -3.39
CA ALA A 593 8.89 -8.08 -2.82
C ALA A 593 8.72 -8.50 -1.35
N ARG A 594 7.77 -9.41 -1.10
CA ARG A 594 7.42 -9.97 0.22
C ARG A 594 7.06 -8.87 1.22
N GLY A 595 6.18 -7.96 0.81
CA GLY A 595 5.65 -6.91 1.68
C GLY A 595 6.48 -5.63 1.78
N LYS A 596 7.53 -5.46 0.98
CA LYS A 596 8.36 -4.24 0.92
C LYS A 596 7.64 -3.02 0.33
N THR A 597 6.59 -3.25 -0.44
CA THR A 597 5.70 -2.23 -0.99
C THR A 597 4.30 -2.82 -0.99
N VAL A 598 3.28 -2.08 -0.58
CA VAL A 598 1.89 -2.54 -0.72
C VAL A 598 1.09 -1.51 -1.50
N ILE A 599 0.16 -1.96 -2.34
CA ILE A 599 -0.76 -1.12 -3.11
C ILE A 599 -2.15 -1.76 -3.06
N THR A 600 -3.09 -1.06 -2.43
CA THR A 600 -4.52 -1.39 -2.47
C THR A 600 -5.22 -0.62 -3.58
N SER A 601 -6.16 -1.24 -4.28
CA SER A 601 -6.95 -0.58 -5.33
C SER A 601 -8.42 -0.99 -5.25
N ARG A 602 -9.32 -0.03 -5.47
CA ARG A 602 -10.76 -0.25 -5.54
C ARG A 602 -11.23 -0.07 -6.97
N VAL A 603 -12.04 -1.00 -7.47
CA VAL A 603 -12.39 -1.14 -8.89
C VAL A 603 -13.79 -1.72 -9.05
N TYR A 604 -14.52 -1.31 -10.09
CA TYR A 604 -15.95 -1.61 -10.25
C TYR A 604 -16.28 -1.99 -11.72
N PRO A 605 -15.73 -3.12 -12.22
CA PRO A 605 -15.99 -3.57 -13.60
C PRO A 605 -17.49 -3.84 -13.83
N THR A 606 -17.92 -3.67 -15.08
CA THR A 606 -19.30 -3.94 -15.54
C THR A 606 -19.43 -5.30 -16.26
N LEU A 607 -18.36 -5.74 -16.90
CA LEU A 607 -18.26 -7.00 -17.63
C LEU A 607 -17.49 -8.04 -16.82
N ALA A 608 -16.36 -7.65 -16.22
CA ALA A 608 -15.46 -8.56 -15.50
C ALA A 608 -15.95 -8.90 -14.07
N THR A 609 -17.19 -9.37 -13.96
CA THR A 609 -17.87 -9.65 -12.69
C THR A 609 -18.14 -11.15 -12.49
N TYR A 610 -17.95 -11.64 -11.27
CA TYR A 610 -18.16 -13.04 -10.87
C TYR A 610 -17.48 -14.03 -11.84
N ASP A 611 -18.22 -14.98 -12.40
CA ASP A 611 -17.71 -15.99 -13.35
C ASP A 611 -17.21 -15.42 -14.69
N ASN A 612 -17.56 -14.16 -15.01
CA ASN A 612 -17.09 -13.46 -16.22
C ASN A 612 -15.76 -12.72 -16.00
N ALA A 613 -15.19 -12.78 -14.78
CA ALA A 613 -13.85 -12.30 -14.52
C ALA A 613 -12.81 -13.33 -15.00
N HIS A 614 -11.74 -12.85 -15.62
CA HIS A 614 -10.56 -13.63 -16.00
C HIS A 614 -9.31 -13.07 -15.31
N LEU A 615 -8.32 -13.96 -15.11
CA LEU A 615 -6.98 -13.60 -14.62
C LEU A 615 -5.95 -13.92 -15.69
N TYR A 616 -5.09 -12.96 -16.03
CA TYR A 616 -3.96 -13.20 -16.94
C TYR A 616 -2.64 -12.85 -16.28
N ALA A 617 -1.68 -13.77 -16.32
CA ALA A 617 -0.28 -13.41 -16.15
C ALA A 617 0.18 -12.75 -17.46
N PHE A 618 0.60 -11.48 -17.42
CA PHE A 618 0.94 -10.72 -18.61
C PHE A 618 2.36 -10.17 -18.56
N ASN A 619 2.95 -10.08 -19.74
CA ASN A 619 4.24 -9.44 -19.95
C ASN A 619 4.17 -8.69 -21.26
N ASN A 620 3.94 -7.40 -21.14
CA ASN A 620 3.49 -6.60 -22.25
C ASN A 620 4.74 -6.12 -22.99
N GLY A 621 5.49 -7.05 -23.63
CA GLY A 621 6.87 -7.25 -23.15
C GLY A 621 8.01 -7.91 -23.96
N THR A 622 8.88 -7.19 -24.71
CA THR A 622 10.10 -7.73 -25.34
C THR A 622 11.14 -8.42 -24.42
N GLU A 623 11.00 -8.42 -23.07
CA GLU A 623 11.63 -9.38 -22.17
C GLU A 623 10.84 -10.63 -22.20
N THR A 624 11.48 -11.72 -22.54
CA THR A 624 10.98 -13.01 -22.15
C THR A 624 11.15 -13.12 -20.65
N VAL A 625 10.15 -12.67 -19.90
CA VAL A 625 10.05 -12.97 -18.48
C VAL A 625 9.51 -14.39 -18.38
N LYS A 626 9.97 -15.16 -17.40
CA LYS A 626 9.67 -16.59 -17.28
C LYS A 626 9.12 -16.90 -15.91
N ILE A 627 7.83 -17.16 -15.82
CA ILE A 627 7.19 -17.71 -14.63
C ILE A 627 7.95 -19.00 -14.22
N ASP A 628 8.91 -18.97 -13.29
CA ASP A 628 9.56 -20.18 -12.75
C ASP A 628 8.50 -21.05 -12.06
N THR A 629 7.54 -20.39 -11.41
CA THR A 629 6.38 -20.95 -10.71
C THR A 629 5.25 -19.92 -10.77
N LEU A 630 4.00 -20.33 -10.95
CA LEU A 630 2.77 -19.59 -10.75
C LEU A 630 1.85 -20.64 -10.17
N LYS A 631 1.71 -20.63 -8.86
CA LYS A 631 0.61 -21.34 -8.20
C LYS A 631 -0.61 -20.44 -8.28
N ALA A 632 -1.84 -20.96 -8.22
CA ALA A 632 -3.06 -20.15 -8.12
C ALA A 632 -4.18 -20.84 -7.34
N TRP A 633 -5.07 -20.09 -6.68
CA TRP A 633 -6.22 -20.59 -5.93
C TRP A 633 -7.47 -19.80 -6.26
N SER A 634 -8.61 -20.49 -6.22
CA SER A 634 -9.89 -19.85 -5.92
C SER A 634 -10.01 -19.75 -4.40
N MET A 635 -10.33 -18.57 -3.89
CA MET A 635 -10.68 -18.39 -2.47
C MET A 635 -12.15 -18.79 -2.27
N ASN A 636 -12.49 -19.32 -1.09
CA ASN A 636 -13.87 -19.48 -0.66
C ASN A 636 -14.25 -18.27 0.20
N ALA A 637 -15.49 -17.80 0.10
CA ALA A 637 -16.02 -16.83 1.06
C ALA A 637 -15.87 -17.32 2.52
N PRO A 638 -15.59 -16.41 3.49
CA PRO A 638 -15.60 -16.76 4.91
C PRO A 638 -16.95 -17.33 5.37
N LYS A 639 -16.90 -18.23 6.36
CA LYS A 639 -18.06 -18.98 6.88
C LYS A 639 -18.97 -18.15 7.77
N GLU A 640 -18.46 -17.05 8.31
CA GLU A 640 -19.19 -16.06 9.09
C GLU A 640 -18.71 -14.69 8.62
N MET A 641 -19.62 -13.86 8.12
CA MET A 641 -19.36 -12.48 7.68
C MET A 641 -20.47 -11.53 8.14
N ASN A 642 -20.11 -10.26 8.21
CA ASN A 642 -21.04 -9.17 8.51
C ASN A 642 -21.92 -8.83 7.29
N HIS A 643 -23.01 -9.58 7.09
CA HIS A 643 -24.17 -9.10 6.32
C HIS A 643 -24.92 -8.01 7.11
#